data_AF-A0A117Q0Y2-F1
#
_entry.id   AF-A0A117Q0Y2-F1
#
_cell.length_a   1.000
_cell.length_b   1.000
_cell.length_c   1.000
_cell.angle_alpha   90.00
_cell.angle_beta   90.00
_cell.angle_gamma   90.00
#
_symmetry.space_group_name_H-M   'P 1'
#
loop_
_entity.id
_entity.type
_entity.pdbx_description
1 polymer ?
#
loop_
_entity_poly.entity_id
_entity_poly.type
_entity_poly.pdbx_seq_one_letter_code
_entity_poly.pdbx_strand_id
1 'polypeptide(L)'
;MWPHQAEAVESVTRAIGRGGRTSLIAACGTGKTRIGRAAAARLDTVRRVLVVLPTIELLVQTLRAYRDAGDGGLGTVAAVCSDPSVAELELLHGEPDILVTTTPAVLADSVRDEECVTALSTYSSLPVIAEAHSRHDLPGWDLAVIDEAHRTTGRADGPWKTVHRDELVPARRRLYMTATPRISETGGETVVSMHDTAIFGEVSYRLPFSKAIEMGLLADYRVVVPVVTDEEVHRLAADETLEMRLGGAKLSPGALAGQIAVLRTMKEFGVRRAISYHHRVAEAKKWAQTLPAAAALLPGGIELWAGHVSGMQAPHLRRRVIERLADPGGDTVVVSNAKVLGEGVDVPAVDAVVFTRPRDSAVDTVQAVGRALRTGGRSDKVATIVVPLLLAAGESPEAALEGSAWESVWQVIRALRDHDDRLEDFLRVKRAQLGEGTLFEDGEREAKLPPWLHAQGVDIPTEFAQAITIRALRASSPSWDEFYGAARAYAYLHGHANIPGRWVSPGGLKAGQWILEQRKARRQGRLSVEREAALDAVHIVWDVNDDVWTTALGHVQKFHAQHGHLDIRQDERAEDGYRIGQWIGWQRMAYRQGKLSADRIAALDQLGMVWDKALTAWQDNYGEAQAYYDERGDLLVPGSHTASSGCSLGTWIARQRKDYEAGRLSTEQIVLLDEIGMVWRPLDDAWQQAYQHACAYRERQGHLDVPSTYVTSDGFRLGTWIANQRRARREERLPEVKIRALEVLGVVWDPLEAKWERGLAEARMYKDRYKDLRVHAKYVSPSGYKLGGWIADQRKARAQDRLPQKRIDKLNAIGMAWAVPDDTWRVAYRDLCAYREENGNLDMAQDFMSSSGINLYKWAGTQRTVRASGNLSEERQRLLDSIDFPWDLERDRWIRRYHEVSAEMGDVKSPRSLPAGSPERIWLDNQAVAYRKNRLDSERRAMLEALGVTADQVWTMWQSAYDELAAFHKEEGHFQVPEEYRTIDGTLLAAWKNNQRTQRNQGKLSKEKIKLLDRIGFPWDPYAEHWDNRYDEAVVFMERNGHLRPPRGSRLHKWLVRQHRNRERGILNRTHLGLLDRLDAEWDAAANGQGSPNPE
;
A
#
# COMPACT_ATOMS: atom_id res chain seq x y z
N MET A 1 -46.43 20.13 -15.12
CA MET A 1 -45.01 19.73 -15.05
C MET A 1 -44.28 20.16 -16.32
N TRP A 2 -42.98 20.44 -16.26
CA TRP A 2 -42.13 20.69 -17.43
C TRP A 2 -41.80 19.38 -18.18
N PRO A 3 -41.41 19.40 -19.48
CA PRO A 3 -41.15 18.19 -20.26
C PRO A 3 -40.15 17.21 -19.63
N HIS A 4 -39.00 17.71 -19.14
CA HIS A 4 -37.99 16.87 -18.47
C HIS A 4 -38.48 16.27 -17.15
N GLN A 5 -39.43 16.93 -16.47
CA GLN A 5 -40.03 16.40 -15.25
C GLN A 5 -40.97 15.24 -15.60
N ALA A 6 -41.76 15.36 -16.68
CA ALA A 6 -42.62 14.28 -17.14
C ALA A 6 -41.82 13.04 -17.56
N GLU A 7 -40.72 13.24 -18.29
CA GLU A 7 -39.77 12.19 -18.68
C GLU A 7 -39.14 11.52 -17.44
N ALA A 8 -38.66 12.33 -16.49
CA ALA A 8 -38.08 11.81 -15.24
C ALA A 8 -39.10 10.99 -14.43
N VAL A 9 -40.34 11.46 -14.31
CA VAL A 9 -41.41 10.73 -13.61
C VAL A 9 -41.69 9.40 -14.31
N GLU A 10 -41.76 9.37 -15.65
CA GLU A 10 -41.97 8.13 -16.39
C GLU A 10 -40.82 7.14 -16.20
N SER A 11 -39.57 7.61 -16.26
CA SER A 11 -38.40 6.74 -16.06
C SER A 11 -38.33 6.17 -14.65
N VAL A 12 -38.53 7.02 -13.64
CA VAL A 12 -38.56 6.60 -12.23
C VAL A 12 -39.70 5.60 -12.00
N THR A 13 -40.92 5.91 -12.41
CA THR A 13 -42.08 5.02 -12.21
C THR A 13 -41.91 3.67 -12.88
N ARG A 14 -41.31 3.62 -14.08
CA ARG A 14 -40.92 2.37 -14.75
C ARG A 14 -39.90 1.57 -13.93
N ALA A 15 -38.88 2.22 -13.39
CA ALA A 15 -37.80 1.58 -12.65
C ALA A 15 -38.28 0.95 -11.33
N ILE A 16 -39.14 1.64 -10.57
CA ILE A 16 -39.65 1.15 -9.27
C ILE A 16 -41.03 0.50 -9.35
N GLY A 17 -41.64 0.38 -10.54
CA GLY A 17 -43.01 -0.10 -10.70
C GLY A 17 -43.26 -1.47 -10.05
N ARG A 18 -42.30 -2.40 -10.19
CA ARG A 18 -42.37 -3.77 -9.63
C ARG A 18 -41.88 -3.88 -8.18
N GLY A 19 -41.25 -2.84 -7.62
CA GLY A 19 -40.52 -2.88 -6.35
C GLY A 19 -39.04 -2.51 -6.53
N GLY A 20 -38.28 -2.46 -5.45
CA GLY A 20 -36.81 -2.28 -5.51
C GLY A 20 -36.35 -0.83 -5.35
N ARG A 21 -35.17 -0.52 -5.87
CA ARG A 21 -34.44 0.74 -5.60
C ARG A 21 -34.06 1.42 -6.91
N THR A 22 -34.11 2.75 -6.94
CA THR A 22 -33.57 3.54 -8.05
C THR A 22 -33.06 4.89 -7.59
N SER A 23 -32.15 5.47 -8.38
CA SER A 23 -31.62 6.80 -8.18
C SER A 23 -32.05 7.79 -9.27
N LEU A 24 -32.41 9.00 -8.86
CA LEU A 24 -32.68 10.17 -9.69
C LEU A 24 -31.60 11.21 -9.43
N ILE A 25 -30.76 11.47 -10.43
CA ILE A 25 -29.70 12.48 -10.35
C ILE A 25 -30.13 13.68 -11.19
N ALA A 26 -30.46 14.81 -10.57
CA ALA A 26 -30.89 15.98 -11.34
C ALA A 26 -30.40 17.29 -10.71
N ALA A 27 -30.02 18.23 -11.58
CA ALA A 27 -29.49 19.52 -11.21
C ALA A 27 -30.36 20.27 -10.18
N CYS A 28 -29.74 21.03 -9.28
CA CYS A 28 -30.46 21.87 -8.31
C CYS A 28 -31.38 22.86 -9.03
N GLY A 29 -32.63 23.01 -8.58
CA GLY A 29 -33.60 23.94 -9.20
C GLY A 29 -34.44 23.38 -10.36
N THR A 30 -34.18 22.15 -10.82
CA THR A 30 -34.96 21.53 -11.93
C THR A 30 -36.28 20.87 -11.52
N GLY A 31 -36.59 20.86 -10.22
CA GLY A 31 -37.87 20.36 -9.68
C GLY A 31 -37.87 18.91 -9.17
N LYS A 32 -36.73 18.38 -8.68
CA LYS A 32 -36.61 17.03 -8.07
C LYS A 32 -37.74 16.68 -7.09
N THR A 33 -38.05 17.59 -6.18
CA THR A 33 -39.12 17.40 -5.18
C THR A 33 -40.47 17.12 -5.84
N ARG A 34 -40.82 17.83 -6.92
CA ARG A 34 -42.05 17.60 -7.69
C ARG A 34 -42.00 16.28 -8.46
N ILE A 35 -40.84 15.90 -8.99
CA ILE A 35 -40.65 14.59 -9.66
C ILE A 35 -40.91 13.45 -8.67
N GLY A 36 -40.34 13.51 -7.46
CA GLY A 36 -40.58 12.50 -6.42
C GLY A 36 -42.05 12.37 -6.04
N ARG A 37 -42.75 13.50 -5.85
CA ARG A 37 -44.19 13.54 -5.58
C ARG A 37 -45.02 12.95 -6.70
N ALA A 38 -44.75 13.34 -7.94
CA ALA A 38 -45.50 12.88 -9.11
C ALA A 38 -45.23 11.39 -9.40
N ALA A 39 -44.01 10.90 -9.17
CA ALA A 39 -43.69 9.48 -9.24
C ALA A 39 -44.47 8.65 -8.20
N ALA A 40 -44.66 9.18 -6.99
CA ALA A 40 -45.52 8.56 -5.98
C ALA A 40 -47.00 8.54 -6.42
N ALA A 41 -47.53 9.65 -6.94
CA ALA A 41 -48.93 9.75 -7.41
C ALA A 41 -49.25 8.80 -8.58
N ARG A 42 -48.32 8.60 -9.51
CA ARG A 42 -48.55 7.74 -10.69
C ARG A 42 -48.59 6.24 -10.39
N LEU A 43 -48.21 5.82 -9.20
CA LEU A 43 -48.23 4.42 -8.80
C LEU A 43 -49.48 4.16 -7.96
N ASP A 44 -50.54 3.62 -8.57
CA ASP A 44 -51.83 3.36 -7.89
C ASP A 44 -51.71 2.46 -6.65
N THR A 45 -50.64 1.67 -6.56
CA THR A 45 -50.31 0.79 -5.41
C THR A 45 -49.61 1.50 -4.24
N VAL A 46 -49.32 2.80 -4.36
CA VAL A 46 -48.61 3.57 -3.33
C VAL A 46 -49.63 4.32 -2.48
N ARG A 47 -49.76 3.90 -1.22
CA ARG A 47 -50.67 4.50 -0.23
C ARG A 47 -49.91 5.12 0.94
N ARG A 48 -48.79 4.52 1.33
CA ARG A 48 -47.92 4.98 2.43
C ARG A 48 -46.57 5.42 1.89
N VAL A 49 -46.30 6.72 1.99
CA VAL A 49 -45.07 7.34 1.51
C VAL A 49 -44.26 7.87 2.68
N LEU A 50 -42.98 7.49 2.75
CA LEU A 50 -42.01 8.09 3.65
C LEU A 50 -41.09 9.02 2.85
N VAL A 51 -40.98 10.29 3.23
CA VAL A 51 -40.04 11.25 2.65
C VAL A 51 -38.97 11.59 3.68
N VAL A 52 -37.71 11.30 3.39
CA VAL A 52 -36.58 11.51 4.30
C VAL A 52 -35.71 12.66 3.79
N LEU A 53 -35.47 13.64 4.66
CA LEU A 53 -34.82 14.91 4.30
C LEU A 53 -33.76 15.32 5.35
N PRO A 54 -32.76 16.16 5.01
CA PRO A 54 -31.72 16.62 5.95
C PRO A 54 -32.18 17.57 7.05
N THR A 55 -33.08 18.50 6.77
CA THR A 55 -33.41 19.58 7.70
C THR A 55 -34.92 19.75 7.85
N ILE A 56 -35.32 20.37 8.96
CA ILE A 56 -36.73 20.71 9.24
C ILE A 56 -37.22 21.75 8.23
N GLU A 57 -36.38 22.71 7.85
CA GLU A 57 -36.74 23.70 6.82
C GLU A 57 -37.04 23.03 5.46
N LEU A 58 -36.27 22.02 5.05
CA LEU A 58 -36.54 21.30 3.80
C LEU A 58 -37.79 20.43 3.89
N LEU A 59 -38.12 19.93 5.09
CA LEU A 59 -39.38 19.23 5.36
C LEU A 59 -40.58 20.13 5.11
N VAL A 60 -40.59 21.32 5.71
CA VAL A 60 -41.66 22.31 5.50
C VAL A 60 -41.75 22.72 4.03
N GLN A 61 -40.62 22.96 3.36
CA GLN A 61 -40.58 23.29 1.94
C GLN A 61 -41.14 22.15 1.06
N THR A 62 -40.78 20.91 1.38
CA THR A 62 -41.23 19.72 0.63
C THR A 62 -42.73 19.52 0.78
N LEU A 63 -43.25 19.65 1.99
CA LEU A 63 -44.68 19.54 2.25
C LEU A 63 -45.48 20.56 1.42
N ARG A 64 -45.05 21.83 1.42
CA ARG A 64 -45.68 22.88 0.61
C ARG A 64 -45.65 22.57 -0.87
N ALA A 65 -44.47 22.19 -1.39
CA ALA A 65 -44.32 21.81 -2.79
C ALA A 65 -45.17 20.58 -3.17
N TYR A 66 -45.41 19.67 -2.23
CA TYR A 66 -46.24 18.49 -2.41
C TYR A 66 -47.74 18.84 -2.46
N ARG A 67 -48.18 19.82 -1.66
CA ARG A 67 -49.57 20.35 -1.69
C ARG A 67 -49.84 21.16 -2.95
N ASP A 68 -48.93 22.08 -3.30
CA ASP A 68 -49.04 22.93 -4.49
C ASP A 68 -49.13 22.13 -5.81
N ALA A 69 -48.58 20.91 -5.81
CA ALA A 69 -48.55 20.08 -7.01
C ALA A 69 -49.94 19.52 -7.41
N GLY A 70 -50.93 19.46 -6.51
CA GLY A 70 -52.34 19.15 -6.84
C GLY A 70 -52.67 17.77 -7.44
N ASP A 71 -51.68 16.94 -7.77
CA ASP A 71 -51.84 15.70 -8.57
C ASP A 71 -52.29 14.46 -7.76
N GLY A 72 -52.95 14.65 -6.61
CA GLY A 72 -53.47 13.60 -5.71
C GLY A 72 -53.43 14.02 -4.23
N GLY A 73 -54.36 13.55 -3.40
CA GLY A 73 -54.37 13.88 -1.97
C GLY A 73 -53.13 13.33 -1.24
N LEU A 74 -52.56 14.09 -0.31
CA LEU A 74 -51.46 13.62 0.55
C LEU A 74 -51.92 12.63 1.63
N GLY A 75 -53.24 12.47 1.78
CA GLY A 75 -53.85 11.74 2.88
C GLY A 75 -53.48 12.38 4.21
N THR A 76 -53.37 11.55 5.24
CA THR A 76 -52.92 11.97 6.56
C THR A 76 -51.42 12.29 6.53
N VAL A 77 -51.04 13.48 6.98
CA VAL A 77 -49.66 13.95 6.96
C VAL A 77 -49.06 13.86 8.35
N ALA A 78 -47.92 13.17 8.46
CA ALA A 78 -47.15 13.06 9.70
C ALA A 78 -45.75 13.66 9.52
N ALA A 79 -45.37 14.63 10.35
CA ALA A 79 -44.03 15.18 10.41
C ALA A 79 -43.27 14.60 11.61
N VAL A 80 -42.29 13.75 11.32
CA VAL A 80 -41.41 13.11 12.33
C VAL A 80 -40.21 14.01 12.58
N CYS A 81 -40.35 14.97 13.49
CA CYS A 81 -39.31 15.92 13.86
C CYS A 81 -39.55 16.55 15.24
N SER A 82 -38.50 17.13 15.82
CA SER A 82 -38.48 17.67 17.19
C SER A 82 -39.01 19.10 17.32
N ASP A 83 -39.48 19.72 16.24
CA ASP A 83 -39.89 21.13 16.25
C ASP A 83 -41.41 21.27 16.04
N PRO A 84 -42.17 21.58 17.11
CA PRO A 84 -43.63 21.74 17.02
C PRO A 84 -44.04 22.97 16.22
N SER A 85 -43.14 23.93 15.94
CA SER A 85 -43.44 25.11 15.11
C SER A 85 -43.78 24.76 13.66
N VAL A 86 -43.51 23.52 13.21
CA VAL A 86 -44.00 22.99 11.93
C VAL A 86 -45.52 23.04 11.85
N ALA A 87 -46.22 22.72 12.93
CA ALA A 87 -47.69 22.80 12.98
C ALA A 87 -48.16 24.27 12.93
N GLU A 88 -47.52 25.17 13.68
CA GLU A 88 -47.85 26.60 13.71
C GLU A 88 -47.62 27.29 12.35
N LEU A 89 -46.55 26.92 11.64
CA LEU A 89 -46.20 27.43 10.33
C LEU A 89 -47.20 27.06 9.24
N GLU A 90 -47.90 25.94 9.41
CA GLU A 90 -48.93 25.46 8.48
C GLU A 90 -50.33 25.98 8.88
N LEU A 91 -50.61 26.16 10.18
CA LEU A 91 -51.80 26.84 10.69
C LEU A 91 -51.97 28.27 10.13
N LEU A 92 -50.86 29.00 9.92
CA LEU A 92 -50.85 30.33 9.27
C LEU A 92 -51.37 30.32 7.82
N HIS A 93 -51.41 29.15 7.18
CA HIS A 93 -51.84 28.95 5.80
C HIS A 93 -53.24 28.31 5.68
N GLY A 94 -53.93 28.08 6.81
CA GLY A 94 -55.37 27.77 6.83
C GLY A 94 -55.77 26.29 6.83
N GLU A 95 -54.86 25.34 7.06
CA GLU A 95 -55.20 23.91 7.15
C GLU A 95 -54.57 23.22 8.38
N PRO A 96 -55.32 22.51 9.25
CA PRO A 96 -54.84 22.11 10.58
C PRO A 96 -54.25 20.69 10.69
N ASP A 97 -54.43 19.82 9.69
CA ASP A 97 -54.24 18.36 9.88
C ASP A 97 -52.81 17.90 9.54
N ILE A 98 -51.84 18.32 10.36
CA ILE A 98 -50.51 17.69 10.39
C ILE A 98 -50.15 17.20 11.79
N LEU A 99 -49.86 15.92 11.90
CA LEU A 99 -49.35 15.34 13.13
C LEU A 99 -47.84 15.59 13.21
N VAL A 100 -47.38 16.39 14.18
CA VAL A 100 -45.95 16.53 14.49
C VAL A 100 -45.61 15.64 15.68
N THR A 101 -44.68 14.70 15.53
CA THR A 101 -44.32 13.78 16.60
C THR A 101 -42.85 13.36 16.58
N THR A 102 -42.28 13.12 17.75
CA THR A 102 -41.01 12.39 17.95
C THR A 102 -41.22 11.06 18.66
N THR A 103 -42.48 10.67 18.90
CA THR A 103 -42.84 9.48 19.68
C THR A 103 -43.18 8.31 18.75
N PRO A 104 -42.45 7.19 18.80
CA PRO A 104 -42.66 6.04 17.93
C PRO A 104 -44.09 5.46 17.96
N ALA A 105 -44.69 5.33 19.15
CA ALA A 105 -46.04 4.82 19.32
C ALA A 105 -47.09 5.70 18.61
N VAL A 106 -46.99 7.02 18.80
CA VAL A 106 -47.90 8.00 18.17
C VAL A 106 -47.79 7.96 16.64
N LEU A 107 -46.57 7.80 16.11
CA LEU A 107 -46.36 7.61 14.68
C LEU A 107 -47.02 6.31 14.18
N ALA A 108 -46.84 5.19 14.88
CA ALA A 108 -47.41 3.91 14.49
C ALA A 108 -48.94 3.94 14.45
N ASP A 109 -49.58 4.51 15.49
CA ASP A 109 -51.04 4.59 15.57
C ASP A 109 -51.62 5.49 14.47
N SER A 110 -50.98 6.64 14.20
CA SER A 110 -51.42 7.56 13.13
C SER A 110 -51.27 7.03 11.70
N VAL A 111 -50.52 5.93 11.51
CA VAL A 111 -50.31 5.31 10.20
C VAL A 111 -51.16 4.05 10.03
N ARG A 112 -51.51 3.36 11.13
CA ARG A 112 -52.14 2.03 11.09
C ARG A 112 -53.57 2.05 10.53
N ASP A 113 -54.35 3.05 10.91
CA ASP A 113 -55.79 3.11 10.62
C ASP A 113 -56.13 3.99 9.40
N GLU A 114 -55.11 4.54 8.74
CA GLU A 114 -55.26 5.50 7.65
C GLU A 114 -55.04 4.84 6.27
N GLU A 115 -55.94 5.09 5.32
CA GLU A 115 -55.84 4.51 3.97
C GLU A 115 -54.71 5.13 3.13
N CYS A 116 -54.35 6.39 3.37
CA CYS A 116 -53.32 7.11 2.64
C CYS A 116 -52.53 7.98 3.61
N VAL A 117 -51.20 7.81 3.65
CA VAL A 117 -50.34 8.50 4.61
C VAL A 117 -49.07 9.00 3.92
N THR A 118 -48.75 10.27 4.16
CA THR A 118 -47.46 10.86 3.80
C THR A 118 -46.70 11.26 5.06
N ALA A 119 -45.70 10.47 5.44
CA ALA A 119 -44.80 10.79 6.53
C ALA A 119 -43.57 11.52 6.01
N LEU A 120 -43.22 12.66 6.59
CA LEU A 120 -41.98 13.36 6.32
C LEU A 120 -41.09 13.28 7.57
N SER A 121 -39.82 12.90 7.40
CA SER A 121 -38.88 12.76 8.50
C SER A 121 -37.56 13.42 8.19
N THR A 122 -36.91 13.94 9.22
CA THR A 122 -35.48 14.28 9.13
C THR A 122 -34.62 13.02 9.19
N TYR A 123 -33.41 13.03 8.61
CA TYR A 123 -32.45 11.92 8.79
C TYR A 123 -32.15 11.65 10.27
N SER A 124 -32.08 12.71 11.08
CA SER A 124 -31.86 12.62 12.54
C SER A 124 -33.00 11.92 13.29
N SER A 125 -34.19 11.87 12.70
CA SER A 125 -35.38 11.23 13.30
C SER A 125 -35.65 9.83 12.76
N LEU A 126 -34.79 9.29 11.89
CA LEU A 126 -34.89 7.89 11.43
C LEU A 126 -34.90 6.85 12.56
N PRO A 127 -34.19 7.03 13.69
CA PRO A 127 -34.31 6.11 14.82
C PRO A 127 -35.74 5.98 15.36
N VAL A 128 -36.53 7.07 15.32
CA VAL A 128 -37.95 7.05 15.74
C VAL A 128 -38.77 6.15 14.81
N ILE A 129 -38.53 6.22 13.49
CA ILE A 129 -39.21 5.36 12.51
C ILE A 129 -38.79 3.90 12.69
N ALA A 130 -37.50 3.63 12.88
CA ALA A 130 -37.01 2.28 13.11
C ALA A 130 -37.54 1.66 14.41
N GLU A 131 -37.66 2.47 15.48
CA GLU A 131 -38.30 2.05 16.72
C GLU A 131 -39.80 1.81 16.53
N ALA A 132 -40.50 2.65 15.75
CA ALA A 132 -41.91 2.46 15.46
C ALA A 132 -42.17 1.14 14.73
N HIS A 133 -41.32 0.75 13.77
CA HIS A 133 -41.40 -0.56 13.11
C HIS A 133 -41.08 -1.72 14.05
N SER A 134 -40.05 -1.60 14.90
CA SER A 134 -39.57 -2.72 15.72
C SER A 134 -40.36 -2.95 17.01
N ARG A 135 -41.01 -1.92 17.57
CA ARG A 135 -41.68 -1.99 18.89
C ARG A 135 -43.17 -1.65 18.89
N HIS A 136 -43.67 -1.05 17.82
CA HIS A 136 -45.05 -0.52 17.77
C HIS A 136 -45.83 -0.96 16.52
N ASP A 137 -45.34 -1.98 15.82
CA ASP A 137 -46.01 -2.58 14.65
C ASP A 137 -46.40 -1.56 13.57
N LEU A 138 -45.56 -0.55 13.34
CA LEU A 138 -45.74 0.40 12.23
C LEU A 138 -45.72 -0.37 10.89
N PRO A 139 -46.78 -0.26 10.06
CA PRO A 139 -46.82 -0.93 8.76
C PRO A 139 -45.69 -0.46 7.83
N GLY A 140 -45.18 -1.36 6.98
CA GLY A 140 -44.13 -1.03 6.01
C GLY A 140 -44.57 0.00 4.95
N TRP A 141 -43.60 0.76 4.43
CA TRP A 141 -43.83 1.82 3.45
C TRP A 141 -43.96 1.27 2.02
N ASP A 142 -44.88 1.81 1.23
CA ASP A 142 -45.02 1.41 -0.18
C ASP A 142 -43.97 2.09 -1.07
N LEU A 143 -43.53 3.29 -0.66
CA LEU A 143 -42.44 4.06 -1.25
C LEU A 143 -41.72 4.90 -0.18
N ALA A 144 -40.40 4.77 -0.12
CA ALA A 144 -39.53 5.72 0.55
C ALA A 144 -38.84 6.63 -0.47
N VAL A 145 -38.98 7.95 -0.32
CA VAL A 145 -38.30 8.98 -1.10
C VAL A 145 -37.20 9.57 -0.24
N ILE A 146 -35.95 9.38 -0.63
CA ILE A 146 -34.76 9.80 0.11
C ILE A 146 -34.17 11.00 -0.63
N ASP A 147 -34.38 12.21 -0.10
CA ASP A 147 -33.85 13.43 -0.69
C ASP A 147 -32.46 13.76 -0.13
N GLU A 148 -31.64 14.44 -0.94
CA GLU A 148 -30.21 14.66 -0.68
C GLU A 148 -29.46 13.38 -0.30
N ALA A 149 -29.72 12.31 -1.05
CA ALA A 149 -29.22 10.96 -0.80
C ALA A 149 -27.69 10.85 -0.69
N HIS A 150 -26.94 11.80 -1.25
CA HIS A 150 -25.48 11.85 -1.09
C HIS A 150 -25.03 11.93 0.37
N ARG A 151 -25.88 12.42 1.30
CA ARG A 151 -25.62 12.46 2.74
C ARG A 151 -25.55 11.09 3.40
N THR A 152 -26.10 10.07 2.75
CA THR A 152 -26.15 8.70 3.25
C THR A 152 -24.90 7.88 2.90
N THR A 153 -23.93 8.50 2.20
CA THR A 153 -22.62 7.91 1.85
C THR A 153 -21.57 8.05 2.98
N GLY A 154 -20.42 7.36 2.89
CA GLY A 154 -19.33 7.43 3.88
C GLY A 154 -19.12 6.13 4.66
N ARG A 155 -18.65 6.16 5.91
CA ARG A 155 -18.39 4.95 6.73
C ARG A 155 -19.65 4.15 7.02
N ALA A 156 -19.58 2.81 6.97
CA ALA A 156 -20.72 1.88 7.07
C ALA A 156 -21.59 2.03 8.34
N ASP A 157 -21.02 2.55 9.43
CA ASP A 157 -21.62 2.69 10.77
C ASP A 157 -22.33 4.04 11.04
N GLY A 158 -22.46 4.90 10.02
CA GLY A 158 -23.09 6.22 10.18
C GLY A 158 -24.61 6.17 10.48
N PRO A 159 -25.15 7.08 11.32
CA PRO A 159 -26.54 7.04 11.78
C PRO A 159 -27.58 7.20 10.66
N TRP A 160 -27.23 7.90 9.59
CA TRP A 160 -28.13 8.17 8.46
C TRP A 160 -28.27 6.97 7.49
N LYS A 161 -27.47 5.91 7.68
CA LYS A 161 -27.55 4.68 6.87
C LYS A 161 -28.64 3.72 7.28
N THR A 162 -29.31 3.99 8.40
CA THR A 162 -30.55 3.32 8.82
C THR A 162 -31.57 3.27 7.67
N VAL A 163 -31.61 4.33 6.85
CA VAL A 163 -32.51 4.40 5.69
C VAL A 163 -32.22 3.34 4.64
N HIS A 164 -31.04 2.75 4.55
CA HIS A 164 -30.75 1.73 3.52
C HIS A 164 -31.20 0.32 3.90
N ARG A 165 -31.52 0.09 5.17
CA ARG A 165 -31.72 -1.24 5.73
C ARG A 165 -33.20 -1.56 5.79
N ASP A 166 -33.61 -2.55 5.01
CA ASP A 166 -35.01 -2.97 4.96
C ASP A 166 -35.45 -3.63 6.28
N GLU A 167 -34.52 -4.17 7.07
CA GLU A 167 -34.82 -4.67 8.43
C GLU A 167 -35.18 -3.57 9.43
N LEU A 168 -34.70 -2.33 9.21
CA LEU A 168 -34.92 -1.21 10.14
C LEU A 168 -36.03 -0.27 9.67
N VAL A 169 -36.08 0.00 8.36
CA VAL A 169 -37.11 0.85 7.75
C VAL A 169 -37.69 0.09 6.55
N PRO A 170 -38.65 -0.83 6.76
CA PRO A 170 -39.22 -1.64 5.67
C PRO A 170 -39.89 -0.78 4.61
N ALA A 171 -39.43 -0.86 3.36
CA ALA A 171 -40.03 -0.16 2.23
C ALA A 171 -40.02 -1.03 0.96
N ARG A 172 -41.17 -1.16 0.29
CA ARG A 172 -41.27 -1.93 -0.97
C ARG A 172 -40.49 -1.29 -2.12
N ARG A 173 -40.40 0.04 -2.12
CA ARG A 173 -39.74 0.86 -3.14
C ARG A 173 -38.89 1.93 -2.49
N ARG A 174 -37.73 2.24 -3.08
CA ARG A 174 -36.86 3.34 -2.65
C ARG A 174 -36.44 4.19 -3.84
N LEU A 175 -36.71 5.49 -3.76
CA LEU A 175 -36.24 6.50 -4.70
C LEU A 175 -35.21 7.37 -4.01
N TYR A 176 -33.96 7.28 -4.44
CA TYR A 176 -32.88 8.15 -3.97
C TYR A 176 -32.74 9.36 -4.91
N MET A 177 -32.83 10.57 -4.39
CA MET A 177 -32.73 11.79 -5.17
C MET A 177 -31.52 12.60 -4.74
N THR A 178 -30.74 13.10 -5.69
CA THR A 178 -29.70 14.09 -5.39
C THR A 178 -29.31 14.91 -6.62
N ALA A 179 -28.68 16.06 -6.42
CA ALA A 179 -27.96 16.76 -7.48
C ALA A 179 -26.48 16.36 -7.55
N THR A 180 -25.92 15.90 -6.44
CA THR A 180 -24.48 15.82 -6.23
C THR A 180 -24.10 14.42 -5.74
N PRO A 181 -24.10 13.40 -6.62
CA PRO A 181 -23.77 12.04 -6.22
C PRO A 181 -22.35 11.99 -5.64
N ARG A 182 -22.19 11.42 -4.45
CA ARG A 182 -20.86 11.22 -3.84
C ARG A 182 -20.27 9.89 -4.29
N ILE A 183 -19.16 9.99 -5.00
CA ILE A 183 -18.41 8.88 -5.59
C ILE A 183 -17.05 8.81 -4.89
N SER A 184 -16.71 7.66 -4.33
CA SER A 184 -15.36 7.40 -3.79
C SER A 184 -14.68 6.33 -4.62
N GLU A 185 -13.54 6.65 -5.23
CA GLU A 185 -12.75 5.73 -6.08
C GLU A 185 -11.80 4.83 -5.25
N THR A 186 -11.57 5.13 -3.97
CA THR A 186 -10.70 4.33 -3.11
C THR A 186 -11.45 3.13 -2.53
N GLY A 187 -11.29 1.98 -3.19
CA GLY A 187 -11.78 0.68 -2.75
C GLY A 187 -11.16 0.17 -1.44
N GLY A 188 -11.53 0.79 -0.32
CA GLY A 188 -11.43 0.19 1.01
C GLY A 188 -12.79 -0.39 1.42
N GLU A 189 -12.82 -1.58 2.01
CA GLU A 189 -14.01 -2.43 2.28
C GLU A 189 -15.11 -1.83 3.19
N THR A 190 -15.04 -0.54 3.59
CA THR A 190 -15.97 0.04 4.60
C THR A 190 -16.61 1.38 4.22
N VAL A 191 -16.56 1.80 2.96
CA VAL A 191 -17.15 3.08 2.50
C VAL A 191 -18.31 2.83 1.53
N VAL A 192 -19.50 3.36 1.85
CA VAL A 192 -20.67 3.34 0.95
C VAL A 192 -20.59 4.51 -0.02
N SER A 193 -20.69 4.19 -1.30
CA SER A 193 -20.63 5.11 -2.46
C SER A 193 -21.92 5.03 -3.25
N MET A 194 -22.35 6.11 -3.91
CA MET A 194 -23.58 6.10 -4.72
C MET A 194 -23.48 5.27 -6.01
N HIS A 195 -22.29 4.74 -6.35
CA HIS A 195 -22.14 3.74 -7.41
C HIS A 195 -22.55 2.32 -6.99
N ASP A 196 -22.79 2.09 -5.69
CA ASP A 196 -23.26 0.80 -5.21
C ASP A 196 -24.75 0.64 -5.57
N THR A 197 -25.00 -0.03 -6.70
CA THR A 197 -26.34 -0.29 -7.21
C THR A 197 -27.13 -1.24 -6.30
N ALA A 198 -26.49 -2.00 -5.41
CA ALA A 198 -27.18 -2.80 -4.41
C ALA A 198 -27.84 -1.92 -3.34
N ILE A 199 -27.21 -0.80 -2.98
CA ILE A 199 -27.73 0.14 -1.97
C ILE A 199 -28.68 1.17 -2.60
N PHE A 200 -28.26 1.80 -3.70
CA PHE A 200 -28.93 2.96 -4.31
C PHE A 200 -29.79 2.62 -5.53
N GLY A 201 -29.69 1.41 -6.05
CA GLY A 201 -30.31 1.03 -7.31
C GLY A 201 -29.67 1.71 -8.52
N GLU A 202 -30.10 1.30 -9.71
CA GLU A 202 -29.69 1.92 -10.97
C GLU A 202 -30.17 3.36 -11.06
N VAL A 203 -29.39 4.21 -11.73
CA VAL A 203 -29.77 5.59 -12.04
C VAL A 203 -30.83 5.57 -13.14
N SER A 204 -32.10 5.76 -12.79
CA SER A 204 -33.21 5.75 -13.76
C SER A 204 -33.29 7.02 -14.58
N TYR A 205 -32.82 8.14 -14.04
CA TYR A 205 -32.81 9.41 -14.77
C TYR A 205 -31.67 10.31 -14.32
N ARG A 206 -30.98 10.93 -15.28
CA ARG A 206 -29.85 11.83 -15.06
C ARG A 206 -30.03 13.14 -15.85
N LEU A 207 -29.98 14.26 -15.14
CA LEU A 207 -30.00 15.62 -15.72
C LEU A 207 -28.85 16.45 -15.13
N PRO A 208 -27.66 16.49 -15.77
CA PRO A 208 -26.50 17.27 -15.32
C PRO A 208 -26.72 18.79 -15.51
N PHE A 209 -25.81 19.62 -14.96
CA PHE A 209 -25.93 21.08 -15.06
C PHE A 209 -25.80 21.55 -16.52
N SER A 210 -24.84 20.98 -17.26
CA SER A 210 -24.62 21.20 -18.70
C SER A 210 -25.93 21.14 -19.48
N LYS A 211 -26.59 19.98 -19.45
CA LYS A 211 -27.86 19.73 -20.12
C LYS A 211 -28.99 20.62 -19.60
N ALA A 212 -29.04 20.90 -18.30
CA ALA A 212 -30.05 21.81 -17.74
C ALA A 212 -29.87 23.27 -18.21
N ILE A 213 -28.63 23.72 -18.42
CA ILE A 213 -28.32 25.05 -18.97
C ILE A 213 -28.67 25.09 -20.46
N GLU A 214 -28.30 24.07 -21.24
CA GLU A 214 -28.66 23.93 -22.66
C GLU A 214 -30.18 23.95 -22.89
N MET A 215 -30.93 23.32 -21.98
CA MET A 215 -32.39 23.31 -22.01
C MET A 215 -33.03 24.62 -21.50
N GLY A 216 -32.23 25.61 -21.09
CA GLY A 216 -32.71 26.89 -20.53
C GLY A 216 -33.37 26.77 -19.15
N LEU A 217 -33.19 25.64 -18.45
CA LEU A 217 -33.73 25.41 -17.11
C LEU A 217 -32.86 26.08 -16.04
N LEU A 218 -31.57 26.25 -16.31
CA LEU A 218 -30.61 26.97 -15.50
C LEU A 218 -29.95 28.08 -16.32
N ALA A 219 -29.57 29.15 -15.64
CA ALA A 219 -28.72 30.20 -16.17
C ALA A 219 -27.30 29.67 -16.38
N ASP A 220 -26.64 30.13 -17.44
CA ASP A 220 -25.20 29.89 -17.59
C ASP A 220 -24.41 30.66 -16.52
N TYR A 221 -23.12 30.36 -16.35
CA TYR A 221 -22.32 30.97 -15.28
C TYR A 221 -20.98 31.52 -15.73
N ARG A 222 -20.46 32.43 -14.90
CA ARG A 222 -19.09 32.93 -14.96
C ARG A 222 -18.44 32.90 -13.58
N VAL A 223 -17.18 32.48 -13.52
CA VAL A 223 -16.34 32.55 -12.33
C VAL A 223 -15.52 33.83 -12.41
N VAL A 224 -15.68 34.71 -11.43
CA VAL A 224 -14.95 35.97 -11.33
C VAL A 224 -14.00 35.90 -10.14
N VAL A 225 -12.72 36.13 -10.41
CA VAL A 225 -11.65 36.19 -9.40
C VAL A 225 -11.20 37.65 -9.30
N PRO A 226 -11.85 38.48 -8.45
CA PRO A 226 -11.40 39.84 -8.24
C PRO A 226 -10.14 39.83 -7.38
N VAL A 227 -9.08 40.40 -7.93
CA VAL A 227 -7.77 40.52 -7.29
C VAL A 227 -7.66 41.91 -6.66
N VAL A 228 -7.29 41.96 -5.39
CA VAL A 228 -7.08 43.22 -4.65
C VAL A 228 -5.70 43.19 -4.01
N THR A 229 -4.92 44.26 -4.20
CA THR A 229 -3.58 44.40 -3.62
C THR A 229 -3.62 45.19 -2.33
N ASP A 230 -2.69 44.92 -1.42
CA ASP A 230 -2.57 45.69 -0.17
C ASP A 230 -2.40 47.21 -0.42
N GLU A 231 -1.67 47.62 -1.47
CA GLU A 231 -1.46 49.04 -1.80
C GLU A 231 -2.77 49.75 -2.10
N GLU A 232 -3.67 49.08 -2.83
CA GLU A 232 -4.98 49.61 -3.15
C GLU A 232 -5.87 49.76 -1.92
N VAL A 233 -5.78 48.80 -0.98
CA VAL A 233 -6.50 48.86 0.30
C VAL A 233 -6.00 50.02 1.14
N HIS A 234 -4.68 50.26 1.19
CA HIS A 234 -4.10 51.39 1.89
C HIS A 234 -4.52 52.72 1.26
N ARG A 235 -4.51 52.84 -0.07
CA ARG A 235 -4.93 54.05 -0.78
C ARG A 235 -6.39 54.42 -0.49
N LEU A 236 -7.28 53.43 -0.44
CA LEU A 236 -8.69 53.64 -0.13
C LEU A 236 -8.96 53.85 1.37
N ALA A 237 -8.01 53.49 2.23
CA ALA A 237 -8.08 53.67 3.69
C ALA A 237 -7.30 54.89 4.20
N ALA A 238 -6.57 55.61 3.34
CA ALA A 238 -5.62 56.67 3.71
C ALA A 238 -6.24 58.03 4.09
N ASP A 239 -7.56 58.13 4.22
CA ASP A 239 -8.20 59.34 4.75
C ASP A 239 -8.03 59.36 6.29
N GLU A 240 -7.18 60.27 6.79
CA GLU A 240 -6.56 60.30 8.14
C GLU A 240 -7.54 60.42 9.33
N THR A 241 -8.86 60.38 9.11
CA THR A 241 -9.89 60.36 10.16
C THR A 241 -10.38 58.95 10.52
N LEU A 242 -10.00 57.93 9.75
CA LEU A 242 -10.39 56.54 9.96
C LEU A 242 -9.34 55.78 10.80
N GLU A 243 -9.45 55.83 12.13
CA GLU A 243 -9.28 54.55 12.85
C GLU A 243 -10.18 53.56 12.10
N MET A 244 -9.69 52.38 11.66
CA MET A 244 -10.40 51.41 10.78
C MET A 244 -11.75 50.91 11.34
N ARG A 245 -12.70 51.81 11.60
CA ARG A 245 -13.97 51.71 12.28
C ARG A 245 -15.05 52.11 11.27
N LEU A 246 -15.22 51.27 10.26
CA LEU A 246 -16.31 51.42 9.29
C LEU A 246 -17.63 51.08 10.00
N GLY A 247 -18.55 52.05 10.06
CA GLY A 247 -19.83 51.89 10.78
C GLY A 247 -19.65 51.57 12.28
N GLY A 248 -18.57 52.04 12.91
CA GLY A 248 -18.29 51.80 14.33
C GLY A 248 -17.59 50.47 14.66
N ALA A 249 -17.30 49.61 13.67
CA ALA A 249 -16.67 48.29 13.87
C ALA A 249 -15.24 48.23 13.31
N LYS A 250 -14.28 47.75 14.12
CA LYS A 250 -12.87 47.62 13.72
C LYS A 250 -12.68 46.58 12.60
N LEU A 251 -12.26 46.93 11.38
CA LEU A 251 -12.01 45.99 10.27
C LEU A 251 -10.53 45.62 10.11
N SER A 252 -10.24 44.44 9.57
CA SER A 252 -8.89 44.07 9.12
C SER A 252 -8.69 44.46 7.65
N PRO A 253 -7.47 44.80 7.20
CA PRO A 253 -7.20 45.19 5.81
C PRO A 253 -7.73 44.19 4.79
N GLY A 254 -7.48 42.89 4.99
CA GLY A 254 -7.98 41.84 4.10
C GLY A 254 -9.51 41.69 4.06
N ALA A 255 -10.22 42.10 5.12
CA ALA A 255 -11.68 42.06 5.10
C ALA A 255 -12.26 43.22 4.27
N LEU A 256 -11.62 44.40 4.30
CA LEU A 256 -11.99 45.54 3.48
C LEU A 256 -11.66 45.28 2.01
N ALA A 257 -10.50 44.69 1.76
CA ALA A 257 -10.06 44.25 0.44
C ALA A 257 -11.08 43.30 -0.20
N GLY A 258 -11.51 42.27 0.55
CA GLY A 258 -12.56 41.37 0.08
C GLY A 258 -13.89 42.07 -0.22
N GLN A 259 -14.28 43.06 0.59
CA GLN A 259 -15.52 43.84 0.36
C GLN A 259 -15.42 44.65 -0.92
N ILE A 260 -14.30 45.35 -1.14
CA ILE A 260 -14.03 46.12 -2.36
C ILE A 260 -14.07 45.23 -3.59
N ALA A 261 -13.41 44.06 -3.54
CA ALA A 261 -13.42 43.08 -4.63
C ALA A 261 -14.86 42.71 -5.03
N VAL A 262 -15.68 42.34 -4.05
CA VAL A 262 -17.08 41.92 -4.28
C VAL A 262 -17.90 43.07 -4.85
N LEU A 263 -17.80 44.27 -4.27
CA LEU A 263 -18.58 45.42 -4.70
C LEU A 263 -18.23 45.86 -6.14
N ARG A 264 -16.96 45.79 -6.54
CA ARG A 264 -16.52 46.05 -7.92
C ARG A 264 -17.10 45.05 -8.89
N THR A 265 -17.00 43.76 -8.56
CA THR A 265 -17.60 42.69 -9.37
C THR A 265 -19.11 42.91 -9.50
N MET A 266 -19.78 43.31 -8.42
CA MET A 266 -21.22 43.57 -8.45
C MET A 266 -21.58 44.73 -9.38
N LYS A 267 -20.82 45.83 -9.36
CA LYS A 267 -21.02 46.98 -10.24
C LYS A 267 -20.75 46.65 -11.71
N GLU A 268 -19.64 45.99 -12.00
CA GLU A 268 -19.23 45.66 -13.37
C GLU A 268 -20.22 44.72 -14.07
N PHE A 269 -20.71 43.70 -13.36
CA PHE A 269 -21.61 42.70 -13.93
C PHE A 269 -23.10 42.94 -13.61
N GLY A 270 -23.45 44.11 -13.06
CA GLY A 270 -24.84 44.47 -12.76
C GLY A 270 -25.55 43.54 -11.76
N VAL A 271 -24.80 42.97 -10.80
CA VAL A 271 -25.34 42.05 -9.79
C VAL A 271 -26.17 42.83 -8.77
N ARG A 272 -27.46 42.51 -8.66
CA ARG A 272 -28.36 43.15 -7.68
C ARG A 272 -28.60 42.30 -6.44
N ARG A 273 -28.51 40.98 -6.54
CA ARG A 273 -28.79 40.04 -5.45
C ARG A 273 -27.61 39.11 -5.25
N ALA A 274 -26.95 39.17 -4.10
CA ALA A 274 -25.81 38.30 -3.81
C ALA A 274 -25.88 37.64 -2.44
N ILE A 275 -25.32 36.43 -2.35
CA ILE A 275 -25.11 35.73 -1.07
C ILE A 275 -23.62 35.55 -0.86
N SER A 276 -23.13 35.95 0.31
CA SER A 276 -21.76 35.69 0.74
C SER A 276 -21.70 34.59 1.79
N TYR A 277 -20.82 33.61 1.56
CA TYR A 277 -20.59 32.48 2.45
C TYR A 277 -19.29 32.67 3.23
N HIS A 278 -19.38 32.53 4.55
CA HIS A 278 -18.27 32.71 5.51
C HIS A 278 -18.15 31.49 6.43
N HIS A 279 -16.98 31.28 7.05
CA HIS A 279 -16.79 30.16 7.99
C HIS A 279 -17.40 30.40 9.36
N ARG A 280 -17.40 31.65 9.84
CA ARG A 280 -17.83 32.00 11.20
C ARG A 280 -19.02 32.97 11.17
N VAL A 281 -20.00 32.71 12.02
CA VAL A 281 -21.18 33.59 12.19
C VAL A 281 -20.77 35.02 12.54
N ALA A 282 -19.76 35.20 13.39
CA ALA A 282 -19.25 36.51 13.77
C ALA A 282 -18.65 37.28 12.58
N GLU A 283 -17.92 36.62 11.68
CA GLU A 283 -17.36 37.23 10.46
C GLU A 283 -18.48 37.63 9.49
N ALA A 284 -19.46 36.75 9.26
CA ALA A 284 -20.61 37.05 8.41
C ALA A 284 -21.42 38.24 8.95
N LYS A 285 -21.70 38.28 10.26
CA LYS A 285 -22.42 39.39 10.89
C LYS A 285 -21.66 40.70 10.73
N LYS A 286 -20.36 40.70 11.03
CA LYS A 286 -19.50 41.87 10.88
C LYS A 286 -19.42 42.35 9.44
N TRP A 287 -19.31 41.42 8.48
CA TRP A 287 -19.33 41.72 7.06
C TRP A 287 -20.59 42.48 6.65
N ALA A 288 -21.76 41.99 7.04
CA ALA A 288 -23.02 42.67 6.72
C ALA A 288 -23.11 44.07 7.35
N GLN A 289 -22.59 44.26 8.56
CA GLN A 289 -22.59 45.56 9.24
C GLN A 289 -21.71 46.60 8.54
N THR A 290 -20.60 46.18 7.94
CA THR A 290 -19.58 47.11 7.42
C THR A 290 -19.63 47.29 5.91
N LEU A 291 -20.25 46.35 5.18
CA LEU A 291 -20.32 46.37 3.72
C LEU A 291 -20.97 47.63 3.15
N PRO A 292 -22.08 48.18 3.69
CA PRO A 292 -22.65 49.45 3.21
C PRO A 292 -21.67 50.63 3.32
N ALA A 293 -20.90 50.68 4.40
CA ALA A 293 -19.88 51.73 4.59
C ALA A 293 -18.71 51.55 3.60
N ALA A 294 -18.30 50.31 3.31
CA ALA A 294 -17.30 50.04 2.27
C ALA A 294 -17.80 50.40 0.86
N ALA A 295 -19.11 50.22 0.59
CA ALA A 295 -19.73 50.63 -0.68
C ALA A 295 -19.70 52.15 -0.90
N ALA A 296 -19.81 52.93 0.18
CA ALA A 296 -19.70 54.39 0.12
C ALA A 296 -18.29 54.90 -0.20
N LEU A 297 -17.24 54.08 0.05
CA LEU A 297 -15.85 54.43 -0.28
C LEU A 297 -15.52 54.27 -1.77
N LEU A 298 -16.37 53.60 -2.55
CA LEU A 298 -16.11 53.35 -3.97
C LEU A 298 -16.55 54.53 -4.85
N PRO A 299 -15.78 54.89 -5.89
CA PRO A 299 -16.16 55.95 -6.81
C PRO A 299 -17.46 55.61 -7.57
N GLY A 300 -18.45 56.51 -7.46
CA GLY A 300 -19.81 56.33 -8.00
C GLY A 300 -20.62 55.28 -7.22
N GLY A 301 -20.73 55.47 -5.90
CA GLY A 301 -21.19 54.53 -4.88
C GLY A 301 -22.37 53.63 -5.24
N ILE A 302 -22.43 52.46 -4.60
CA ILE A 302 -23.50 51.47 -4.78
C ILE A 302 -24.49 51.61 -3.63
N GLU A 303 -25.74 51.95 -3.93
CA GLU A 303 -26.83 51.86 -2.94
C GLU A 303 -27.05 50.39 -2.57
N LEU A 304 -26.66 50.05 -1.35
CA LEU A 304 -26.55 48.67 -0.92
C LEU A 304 -27.16 48.46 0.46
N TRP A 305 -28.05 47.47 0.53
CA TRP A 305 -28.52 46.91 1.78
C TRP A 305 -27.80 45.59 2.06
N ALA A 306 -27.28 45.44 3.27
CA ALA A 306 -26.59 44.24 3.71
C ALA A 306 -27.29 43.60 4.92
N GLY A 307 -27.60 42.31 4.81
CA GLY A 307 -28.22 41.51 5.86
C GLY A 307 -27.36 40.32 6.25
N HIS A 308 -27.62 39.76 7.44
CA HIS A 308 -26.95 38.54 7.91
C HIS A 308 -27.97 37.49 8.36
N VAL A 309 -27.75 36.24 7.95
CA VAL A 309 -28.52 35.07 8.38
C VAL A 309 -27.66 34.09 9.18
N SER A 310 -28.12 33.70 10.37
CA SER A 310 -27.52 32.63 11.19
C SER A 310 -28.55 31.76 11.89
N GLY A 311 -28.16 30.53 12.26
CA GLY A 311 -29.03 29.58 12.94
C GLY A 311 -29.40 30.00 14.37
N MET A 312 -28.70 30.99 14.93
CA MET A 312 -29.04 31.57 16.23
C MET A 312 -30.16 32.62 16.16
N GLN A 313 -30.56 33.06 14.95
CA GLN A 313 -31.65 34.01 14.79
C GLN A 313 -33.01 33.31 14.86
N ALA A 314 -33.97 33.97 15.51
CA ALA A 314 -35.36 33.55 15.50
C ALA A 314 -35.88 33.39 14.05
N PRO A 315 -36.71 32.37 13.75
CA PRO A 315 -37.17 32.08 12.38
C PRO A 315 -37.77 33.28 11.63
N HIS A 316 -38.56 34.13 12.31
CA HIS A 316 -39.18 35.32 11.70
C HIS A 316 -38.15 36.37 11.25
N LEU A 317 -37.04 36.55 11.98
CA LEU A 317 -35.96 37.47 11.59
C LEU A 317 -35.21 36.95 10.35
N ARG A 318 -34.95 35.64 10.29
CA ARG A 318 -34.35 35.00 9.10
C ARG A 318 -35.24 35.21 7.88
N ARG A 319 -36.57 35.01 8.04
CA ARG A 319 -37.55 35.19 6.97
C ARG A 319 -37.53 36.61 6.40
N ARG A 320 -37.56 37.64 7.26
CA ARG A 320 -37.52 39.05 6.83
C ARG A 320 -36.28 39.39 5.99
N VAL A 321 -35.11 38.83 6.34
CA VAL A 321 -33.86 39.02 5.57
C VAL A 321 -33.95 38.32 4.20
N ILE A 322 -34.53 37.12 4.15
CA ILE A 322 -34.70 36.36 2.91
C ILE A 322 -35.74 37.03 1.99
N GLU A 323 -36.83 37.57 2.54
CA GLU A 323 -37.82 38.35 1.79
C GLU A 323 -37.19 39.59 1.13
N ARG A 324 -36.33 40.32 1.85
CA ARG A 324 -35.58 41.45 1.29
C ARG A 324 -34.60 41.03 0.18
N LEU A 325 -34.04 39.82 0.27
CA LEU A 325 -33.21 39.26 -0.80
C LEU A 325 -34.03 38.85 -2.03
N ALA A 326 -35.26 38.39 -1.83
CA ALA A 326 -36.16 38.00 -2.91
C ALA A 326 -36.64 39.23 -3.70
N ASP A 327 -37.01 40.29 -2.98
CA ASP A 327 -37.40 41.57 -3.55
C ASP A 327 -36.47 42.70 -3.07
N PRO A 328 -35.39 42.98 -3.83
CA PRO A 328 -34.43 44.02 -3.47
C PRO A 328 -34.98 45.45 -3.69
N GLY A 329 -36.11 45.62 -4.37
CA GLY A 329 -36.58 46.93 -4.83
C GLY A 329 -35.55 47.60 -5.75
N GLY A 330 -35.18 48.85 -5.42
CA GLY A 330 -34.14 49.62 -6.12
C GLY A 330 -32.71 49.35 -5.63
N ASP A 331 -32.54 48.76 -4.45
CA ASP A 331 -31.22 48.56 -3.85
C ASP A 331 -30.48 47.38 -4.44
N THR A 332 -29.16 47.36 -4.25
CA THR A 332 -28.37 46.13 -4.30
C THR A 332 -28.43 45.42 -2.95
N VAL A 333 -28.81 44.13 -2.92
CA VAL A 333 -28.97 43.36 -1.69
C VAL A 333 -27.90 42.28 -1.57
N VAL A 334 -27.17 42.30 -0.46
CA VAL A 334 -26.18 41.27 -0.11
C VAL A 334 -26.54 40.63 1.22
N VAL A 335 -26.68 39.30 1.23
CA VAL A 335 -26.91 38.54 2.46
C VAL A 335 -25.71 37.68 2.81
N SER A 336 -25.12 37.89 3.99
CA SER A 336 -24.03 37.07 4.50
C SER A 336 -24.55 35.92 5.37
N ASN A 337 -23.91 34.76 5.31
CA ASN A 337 -24.23 33.64 6.17
C ASN A 337 -23.00 32.81 6.52
N ALA A 338 -23.13 31.99 7.57
CA ALA A 338 -22.16 30.95 7.90
C ALA A 338 -22.89 29.63 8.12
N LYS A 339 -22.82 28.72 7.13
CA LYS A 339 -23.43 27.38 7.12
C LYS A 339 -24.96 27.33 7.30
N VAL A 340 -25.68 28.46 7.19
CA VAL A 340 -27.12 28.52 7.50
C VAL A 340 -27.99 28.66 6.26
N LEU A 341 -27.54 29.40 5.26
CA LEU A 341 -28.19 29.40 3.93
C LEU A 341 -27.66 28.26 3.05
N GLY A 342 -27.31 27.14 3.68
CA GLY A 342 -26.92 25.91 3.00
C GLY A 342 -28.14 25.17 2.43
N GLU A 343 -28.03 23.85 2.37
CA GLU A 343 -29.16 22.98 2.02
C GLU A 343 -30.37 23.26 2.90
N GLY A 344 -31.56 23.21 2.30
CA GLY A 344 -32.83 23.22 3.04
C GLY A 344 -33.46 24.57 3.36
N VAL A 345 -32.81 25.70 3.08
CA VAL A 345 -33.48 27.02 3.12
C VAL A 345 -33.99 27.38 1.73
N ASP A 346 -35.23 27.85 1.63
CA ASP A 346 -35.77 28.37 0.36
C ASP A 346 -35.18 29.75 0.08
N VAL A 347 -34.09 29.73 -0.66
CA VAL A 347 -33.37 30.94 -1.08
C VAL A 347 -33.85 31.31 -2.49
N PRO A 348 -34.26 32.58 -2.71
CA PRO A 348 -34.68 33.05 -4.02
C PRO A 348 -33.55 32.93 -5.05
N ALA A 349 -33.87 33.02 -6.34
CA ALA A 349 -32.85 33.08 -7.37
C ALA A 349 -32.01 34.37 -7.21
N VAL A 350 -30.72 34.19 -6.90
CA VAL A 350 -29.75 35.29 -6.71
C VAL A 350 -28.83 35.43 -7.91
N ASP A 351 -28.31 36.63 -8.15
CA ASP A 351 -27.45 36.92 -9.30
C ASP A 351 -26.03 36.41 -9.08
N ALA A 352 -25.55 36.49 -7.83
CA ALA A 352 -24.20 36.06 -7.49
C ALA A 352 -24.09 35.28 -6.18
N VAL A 353 -23.07 34.44 -6.12
CA VAL A 353 -22.58 33.83 -4.87
C VAL A 353 -21.12 34.21 -4.66
N VAL A 354 -20.78 34.53 -3.42
CA VAL A 354 -19.44 34.97 -3.03
C VAL A 354 -18.86 33.98 -2.03
N PHE A 355 -17.70 33.42 -2.36
CA PHE A 355 -16.91 32.57 -1.47
C PHE A 355 -15.76 33.39 -0.90
N THR A 356 -15.90 33.90 0.33
CA THR A 356 -14.85 34.73 0.96
C THR A 356 -13.63 33.93 1.41
N ARG A 357 -13.78 32.60 1.54
CA ARG A 357 -12.74 31.62 1.87
C ARG A 357 -13.10 30.22 1.35
N PRO A 358 -12.13 29.28 1.21
CA PRO A 358 -12.35 27.94 0.69
C PRO A 358 -13.30 27.12 1.58
N ARG A 359 -14.24 26.35 1.01
CA ARG A 359 -15.11 25.45 1.81
C ARG A 359 -14.53 24.04 1.85
N ASP A 360 -14.65 23.39 3.01
CA ASP A 360 -14.16 22.01 3.21
C ASP A 360 -14.95 20.94 2.41
N SER A 361 -16.11 21.29 1.82
CA SER A 361 -17.05 20.36 1.16
C SER A 361 -17.36 20.81 -0.27
N ALA A 362 -17.03 19.97 -1.26
CA ALA A 362 -17.37 20.22 -2.66
C ALA A 362 -18.89 20.28 -2.88
N VAL A 363 -19.65 19.41 -2.23
CA VAL A 363 -21.12 19.37 -2.33
C VAL A 363 -21.76 20.69 -1.89
N ASP A 364 -21.28 21.24 -0.77
CA ASP A 364 -21.76 22.52 -0.26
C ASP A 364 -21.50 23.68 -1.23
N THR A 365 -20.37 23.63 -1.95
CA THR A 365 -20.01 24.62 -2.98
C THR A 365 -20.96 24.52 -4.16
N VAL A 366 -21.24 23.30 -4.64
CA VAL A 366 -22.15 23.07 -5.78
C VAL A 366 -23.57 23.52 -5.48
N GLN A 367 -24.07 23.24 -4.27
CA GLN A 367 -25.41 23.67 -3.88
C GLN A 367 -25.51 25.18 -3.71
N ALA A 368 -24.46 25.82 -3.17
CA ALA A 368 -24.37 27.27 -3.11
C ALA A 368 -24.43 27.87 -4.52
N VAL A 369 -23.61 27.38 -5.45
CA VAL A 369 -23.64 27.80 -6.86
C VAL A 369 -25.00 27.54 -7.49
N GLY A 370 -25.61 26.38 -7.24
CA GLY A 370 -26.93 26.02 -7.75
C GLY A 370 -28.04 26.99 -7.36
N ARG A 371 -27.87 27.81 -6.32
CA ARG A 371 -28.80 28.92 -6.00
C ARG A 371 -28.67 30.07 -6.99
N ALA A 372 -27.45 30.38 -7.44
CA ALA A 372 -27.22 31.41 -8.45
C ALA A 372 -27.62 30.95 -9.85
N LEU A 373 -27.46 29.66 -10.17
CA LEU A 373 -27.85 29.10 -11.47
C LEU A 373 -29.37 29.12 -11.73
N ARG A 374 -30.21 29.30 -10.71
CA ARG A 374 -31.67 29.43 -10.91
C ARG A 374 -31.96 30.66 -11.78
N THR A 375 -32.68 30.50 -12.89
CA THR A 375 -33.03 31.63 -13.79
C THR A 375 -33.87 32.69 -13.08
N GLY A 376 -34.79 32.27 -12.20
CA GLY A 376 -35.70 33.19 -11.49
C GLY A 376 -36.60 33.97 -12.45
N GLY A 377 -36.98 33.35 -13.57
CA GLY A 377 -37.78 33.97 -14.62
C GLY A 377 -36.99 34.85 -15.60
N ARG A 378 -35.66 34.94 -15.46
CA ARG A 378 -34.77 35.68 -16.37
C ARG A 378 -33.95 34.71 -17.21
N SER A 379 -34.26 34.59 -18.49
CA SER A 379 -33.60 33.67 -19.42
C SER A 379 -32.23 34.15 -19.90
N ASP A 380 -31.98 35.45 -19.86
CA ASP A 380 -30.73 36.13 -20.23
C ASP A 380 -29.72 36.20 -19.07
N LYS A 381 -30.10 35.70 -17.90
CA LYS A 381 -29.28 35.74 -16.70
C LYS A 381 -28.01 34.91 -16.89
N VAL A 382 -26.88 35.51 -16.49
CA VAL A 382 -25.61 34.80 -16.26
C VAL A 382 -25.29 34.86 -14.77
N ALA A 383 -25.19 33.71 -14.13
CA ALA A 383 -24.85 33.58 -12.71
C ALA A 383 -23.38 33.93 -12.45
N THR A 384 -23.12 34.80 -11.48
CA THR A 384 -21.76 35.25 -11.16
C THR A 384 -21.23 34.57 -9.90
N ILE A 385 -20.16 33.80 -10.03
CA ILE A 385 -19.50 33.10 -8.92
C ILE A 385 -18.23 33.89 -8.56
N VAL A 386 -18.22 34.54 -7.41
CA VAL A 386 -17.14 35.45 -6.99
C VAL A 386 -16.22 34.76 -5.98
N VAL A 387 -14.92 34.72 -6.28
CA VAL A 387 -13.89 34.18 -5.38
C VAL A 387 -12.77 35.23 -5.21
N PRO A 388 -12.87 36.10 -4.19
CA PRO A 388 -11.89 37.17 -3.99
C PRO A 388 -10.49 36.63 -3.69
N LEU A 389 -9.47 37.24 -4.30
CA LEU A 389 -8.07 36.91 -4.09
C LEU A 389 -7.31 38.14 -3.60
N LEU A 390 -6.61 37.98 -2.47
CA LEU A 390 -5.84 39.04 -1.84
C LEU A 390 -4.35 38.80 -2.09
N LEU A 391 -3.67 39.78 -2.69
CA LEU A 391 -2.23 39.76 -2.91
C LEU A 391 -1.53 40.65 -1.90
N ALA A 392 -0.46 40.14 -1.30
CA ALA A 392 0.39 40.96 -0.44
C ALA A 392 1.08 42.07 -1.24
N ALA A 393 1.48 43.16 -0.58
CA ALA A 393 2.21 44.25 -1.23
C ALA A 393 3.47 43.74 -1.98
N GLY A 394 3.52 43.96 -3.29
CA GLY A 394 4.63 43.51 -4.16
C GLY A 394 4.63 42.02 -4.52
N GLU A 395 3.65 41.24 -4.07
CA GLU A 395 3.47 39.84 -4.50
C GLU A 395 2.93 39.80 -5.92
N SER A 396 3.66 39.16 -6.84
CA SER A 396 3.19 38.98 -8.20
C SER A 396 2.08 37.91 -8.23
N PRO A 397 1.11 37.99 -9.18
CA PRO A 397 0.08 36.97 -9.30
C PRO A 397 0.66 35.56 -9.49
N GLU A 398 1.82 35.42 -10.17
CA GLU A 398 2.55 34.16 -10.36
C GLU A 398 3.07 33.60 -9.03
N ALA A 399 3.65 34.43 -8.16
CA ALA A 399 4.12 34.01 -6.85
C ALA A 399 2.96 33.53 -5.97
N ALA A 400 1.80 34.18 -6.08
CA ALA A 400 0.60 33.78 -5.36
C ALA A 400 0.08 32.39 -5.76
N LEU A 401 0.30 31.93 -7.01
CA LEU A 401 -0.08 30.58 -7.45
C LEU A 401 0.61 29.46 -6.67
N GLU A 402 1.81 29.72 -6.14
CA GLU A 402 2.54 28.77 -5.29
C GLU A 402 2.01 28.76 -3.84
N GLY A 403 1.25 29.79 -3.45
CA GLY A 403 0.68 29.96 -2.13
C GLY A 403 -0.72 29.35 -1.94
N SER A 404 -1.24 29.50 -0.72
CA SER A 404 -2.55 28.96 -0.32
C SER A 404 -3.76 29.77 -0.81
N ALA A 405 -3.56 30.99 -1.33
CA ALA A 405 -4.64 31.90 -1.72
C ALA A 405 -5.52 31.36 -2.87
N TRP A 406 -4.89 30.71 -3.86
CA TRP A 406 -5.57 30.13 -5.03
C TRP A 406 -6.33 28.83 -4.75
N GLU A 407 -6.10 28.18 -3.61
CA GLU A 407 -6.77 26.92 -3.28
C GLU A 407 -8.29 27.08 -3.24
N SER A 408 -8.79 28.25 -2.82
CA SER A 408 -10.21 28.61 -2.86
C SER A 408 -10.79 28.56 -4.28
N VAL A 409 -10.03 29.09 -5.25
CA VAL A 409 -10.42 29.10 -6.67
C VAL A 409 -10.43 27.67 -7.20
N TRP A 410 -9.40 26.88 -6.90
CA TRP A 410 -9.32 25.49 -7.34
C TRP A 410 -10.42 24.60 -6.76
N GLN A 411 -10.82 24.82 -5.52
CA GLN A 411 -11.94 24.10 -4.92
C GLN A 411 -13.25 24.37 -5.65
N VAL A 412 -13.52 25.63 -6.02
CA VAL A 412 -14.71 26.00 -6.80
C VAL A 412 -14.66 25.39 -8.19
N ILE A 413 -13.52 25.46 -8.89
CA ILE A 413 -13.38 24.89 -10.24
C ILE A 413 -13.57 23.37 -10.22
N ARG A 414 -12.96 22.65 -9.26
CA ARG A 414 -13.16 21.19 -9.12
C ARG A 414 -14.61 20.84 -8.83
N ALA A 415 -15.26 21.60 -7.95
CA ALA A 415 -16.67 21.41 -7.63
C ALA A 415 -17.57 21.64 -8.85
N LEU A 416 -17.29 22.65 -9.69
CA LEU A 416 -18.06 22.89 -10.92
C LEU A 416 -17.83 21.80 -11.96
N ARG A 417 -16.58 21.36 -12.15
CA ARG A 417 -16.20 20.32 -13.11
C ARG A 417 -17.00 19.04 -12.89
N ASP A 418 -17.12 18.58 -11.64
CA ASP A 418 -17.80 17.32 -11.33
C ASP A 418 -19.30 17.33 -11.70
N HIS A 419 -19.85 18.49 -12.10
CA HIS A 419 -21.27 18.66 -12.43
C HIS A 419 -21.55 19.33 -13.78
N ASP A 420 -20.55 19.92 -14.44
CA ASP A 420 -20.66 20.50 -15.79
C ASP A 420 -19.71 19.79 -16.76
N ASP A 421 -20.26 18.86 -17.55
CA ASP A 421 -19.52 18.09 -18.55
C ASP A 421 -18.85 19.01 -19.60
N ARG A 422 -19.40 20.21 -19.86
CA ARG A 422 -18.80 21.17 -20.81
C ARG A 422 -17.46 21.70 -20.30
N LEU A 423 -17.38 21.95 -19.00
CA LEU A 423 -16.15 22.36 -18.32
C LEU A 423 -15.15 21.19 -18.29
N GLU A 424 -15.60 19.98 -18.01
CA GLU A 424 -14.77 18.77 -18.08
C GLU A 424 -14.20 18.56 -19.49
N ASP A 425 -15.02 18.62 -20.53
CA ASP A 425 -14.61 18.47 -21.92
C ASP A 425 -13.60 19.54 -22.34
N PHE A 426 -13.86 20.81 -22.01
CA PHE A 426 -12.94 21.91 -22.28
C PHE A 426 -11.57 21.68 -21.62
N LEU A 427 -11.57 21.29 -20.34
CA LEU A 427 -10.34 21.01 -19.60
C LEU A 427 -9.62 19.76 -20.14
N ARG A 428 -10.36 18.73 -20.55
CA ARG A 428 -9.81 17.50 -21.15
C ARG A 428 -9.04 17.82 -22.43
N VAL A 429 -9.66 18.57 -23.34
CA VAL A 429 -9.04 18.97 -24.63
C VAL A 429 -7.77 19.79 -24.39
N LYS A 430 -7.84 20.81 -23.54
CA LYS A 430 -6.68 21.66 -23.23
C LYS A 430 -5.56 20.87 -22.55
N ARG A 431 -5.87 19.84 -21.76
CA ARG A 431 -4.84 19.00 -21.13
C ARG A 431 -4.19 18.03 -22.10
N ALA A 432 -4.93 17.50 -23.07
CA ALA A 432 -4.33 16.73 -24.16
C ALA A 432 -3.34 17.60 -24.96
N GLN A 433 -3.72 18.84 -25.29
CA GLN A 433 -2.83 19.81 -25.94
C GLN A 433 -1.58 20.12 -25.09
N LEU A 434 -1.70 20.18 -23.76
CA LEU A 434 -0.55 20.33 -22.86
C LEU A 434 0.42 19.14 -22.96
N GLY A 435 -0.12 17.92 -23.02
CA GLY A 435 0.66 16.70 -23.22
C GLY A 435 1.37 16.65 -24.56
N GLU A 436 0.70 17.14 -25.61
CA GLU A 436 1.23 17.23 -26.97
C GLU A 436 2.31 18.30 -27.13
N GLY A 437 2.32 19.31 -26.25
CA GLY A 437 3.16 20.50 -26.39
C GLY A 437 2.50 21.61 -27.21
N THR A 438 1.26 21.41 -27.67
CA THR A 438 0.54 22.29 -28.59
C THR A 438 -0.36 23.32 -27.91
N LEU A 439 -0.47 23.31 -26.57
CA LEU A 439 -1.40 24.15 -25.80
C LEU A 439 -1.36 25.64 -26.16
N PHE A 440 -0.20 26.16 -26.56
CA PHE A 440 0.00 27.58 -26.92
C PHE A 440 0.58 27.76 -28.34
N GLU A 441 0.55 26.72 -29.19
CA GLU A 441 1.12 26.79 -30.55
C GLU A 441 0.18 27.46 -31.57
N ASP A 442 -1.13 27.43 -31.32
CA ASP A 442 -2.17 27.95 -32.24
C ASP A 442 -2.30 29.48 -32.20
N GLY A 443 -1.28 30.25 -32.61
CA GLY A 443 -1.42 31.65 -33.09
C GLY A 443 -2.10 32.72 -32.21
N GLU A 444 -2.65 32.36 -31.05
CA GLU A 444 -3.26 33.22 -30.06
C GLU A 444 -2.11 33.84 -29.26
N ARG A 445 -1.58 34.95 -29.79
CA ARG A 445 -0.51 35.76 -29.17
C ARG A 445 -0.83 36.25 -27.75
N GLU A 446 -2.02 35.99 -27.23
CA GLU A 446 -2.45 36.22 -25.86
C GLU A 446 -3.09 34.92 -25.35
N ALA A 447 -2.48 34.27 -24.35
CA ALA A 447 -3.14 33.19 -23.65
C ALA A 447 -4.36 33.77 -22.92
N LYS A 448 -5.57 33.57 -23.46
CA LYS A 448 -6.79 34.04 -22.82
C LYS A 448 -7.23 33.03 -21.77
N LEU A 449 -7.66 33.54 -20.61
CA LEU A 449 -8.36 32.71 -19.64
C LEU A 449 -9.56 32.04 -20.31
N PRO A 450 -9.97 30.84 -19.85
CA PRO A 450 -11.17 30.20 -20.35
C PRO A 450 -12.37 31.16 -20.37
N PRO A 451 -13.29 31.10 -21.34
CA PRO A 451 -14.40 32.05 -21.46
C PRO A 451 -15.29 32.17 -20.21
N TRP A 452 -15.32 31.13 -19.37
CA TRP A 452 -16.07 31.09 -18.12
C TRP A 452 -15.29 31.63 -16.90
N LEU A 453 -14.01 31.98 -17.04
CA LEU A 453 -13.14 32.48 -15.98
C LEU A 453 -12.66 33.91 -16.28
N HIS A 454 -13.04 34.86 -15.43
CA HIS A 454 -12.64 36.25 -15.53
C HIS A 454 -11.80 36.63 -14.31
N ALA A 455 -10.61 37.20 -14.49
CA ALA A 455 -9.91 37.90 -13.42
C ALA A 455 -10.08 39.41 -13.57
N GLN A 456 -10.27 40.10 -12.44
CA GLN A 456 -10.59 41.53 -12.40
C GLN A 456 -9.58 42.25 -11.49
N GLY A 457 -9.15 43.45 -11.88
CA GLY A 457 -8.32 44.34 -11.04
C GLY A 457 -6.81 44.32 -11.30
N VAL A 458 -6.31 43.46 -12.20
CA VAL A 458 -4.90 43.43 -12.61
C VAL A 458 -4.84 43.10 -14.11
N ASP A 459 -3.93 43.73 -14.85
CA ASP A 459 -3.56 43.25 -16.18
C ASP A 459 -2.92 41.88 -16.02
N ILE A 460 -3.52 40.85 -16.62
CA ILE A 460 -3.07 39.46 -16.52
C ILE A 460 -1.99 39.27 -17.59
N PRO A 461 -0.69 39.12 -17.22
CA PRO A 461 0.34 38.81 -18.21
C PRO A 461 0.01 37.48 -18.91
N THR A 462 0.43 37.33 -20.16
CA THR A 462 0.22 36.09 -20.92
C THR A 462 0.78 34.89 -20.15
N GLU A 463 1.98 35.02 -19.57
CA GLU A 463 2.63 33.97 -18.78
C GLU A 463 1.80 33.57 -17.56
N PHE A 464 1.08 34.52 -16.95
CA PHE A 464 0.21 34.29 -15.82
C PHE A 464 -1.06 33.53 -16.20
N ALA A 465 -1.70 33.93 -17.29
CA ALA A 465 -2.86 33.22 -17.83
C ALA A 465 -2.50 31.77 -18.24
N GLN A 466 -1.31 31.57 -18.80
CA GLN A 466 -0.76 30.24 -19.09
C GLN A 466 -0.56 29.42 -17.81
N ALA A 467 0.04 30.00 -16.77
CA ALA A 467 0.28 29.33 -15.50
C ALA A 467 -1.03 28.94 -14.77
N ILE A 468 -2.02 29.84 -14.75
CA ILE A 468 -3.37 29.54 -14.25
C ILE A 468 -3.98 28.41 -15.07
N THR A 469 -3.92 28.47 -16.40
CA THR A 469 -4.50 27.45 -17.27
C THR A 469 -3.87 26.08 -17.01
N ILE A 470 -2.54 25.97 -16.98
CA ILE A 470 -1.84 24.71 -16.68
C ILE A 470 -2.20 24.20 -15.29
N ARG A 471 -2.25 25.06 -14.28
CA ARG A 471 -2.55 24.67 -12.90
C ARG A 471 -4.02 24.30 -12.72
N ALA A 472 -4.93 24.99 -13.40
CA ALA A 472 -6.33 24.64 -13.52
C ALA A 472 -6.43 23.23 -14.09
N LEU A 473 -5.89 23.00 -15.29
CA LEU A 473 -5.90 21.70 -15.98
C LEU A 473 -5.38 20.58 -15.08
N ARG A 474 -4.23 20.78 -14.43
CA ARG A 474 -3.62 19.78 -13.54
C ARG A 474 -4.41 19.52 -12.26
N ALA A 475 -5.02 20.55 -11.68
CA ALA A 475 -5.86 20.44 -10.49
C ALA A 475 -7.26 19.90 -10.80
N SER A 476 -7.72 20.00 -12.06
CA SER A 476 -9.09 19.75 -12.48
C SER A 476 -9.25 18.58 -13.46
N SER A 477 -8.29 17.69 -13.66
CA SER A 477 -8.56 16.44 -14.42
C SER A 477 -7.63 15.31 -14.00
N PRO A 478 -7.98 14.04 -14.28
CA PRO A 478 -7.03 12.93 -14.15
C PRO A 478 -5.83 13.14 -15.08
N SER A 479 -4.65 12.61 -14.72
CA SER A 479 -3.44 12.77 -15.54
C SER A 479 -3.48 12.03 -16.88
N TRP A 480 -4.51 11.20 -17.13
CA TRP A 480 -4.60 10.33 -18.30
C TRP A 480 -4.53 11.10 -19.62
N ASP A 481 -5.28 12.20 -19.77
CA ASP A 481 -5.33 12.97 -21.03
C ASP A 481 -4.01 13.67 -21.34
N GLU A 482 -3.26 14.09 -20.32
CA GLU A 482 -1.93 14.68 -20.48
C GLU A 482 -0.92 13.64 -21.02
N PHE A 483 -0.99 12.40 -20.52
CA PHE A 483 -0.16 11.32 -21.03
C PHE A 483 -0.61 10.82 -22.41
N TYR A 484 -1.91 10.77 -22.66
CA TYR A 484 -2.46 10.42 -23.97
C TYR A 484 -2.07 11.44 -25.03
N GLY A 485 -2.11 12.74 -24.71
CA GLY A 485 -1.57 13.80 -25.57
C GLY A 485 -0.08 13.60 -25.87
N ALA A 486 0.74 13.31 -24.85
CA ALA A 486 2.15 12.98 -25.08
C ALA A 486 2.33 11.74 -25.98
N ALA A 487 1.44 10.75 -25.87
CA ALA A 487 1.43 9.58 -26.73
C ALA A 487 0.99 9.90 -28.16
N ARG A 488 0.03 10.80 -28.36
CA ARG A 488 -0.38 11.33 -29.67
C ARG A 488 0.76 12.07 -30.36
N ALA A 489 1.45 12.95 -29.64
CA ALA A 489 2.61 13.67 -30.19
C ALA A 489 3.74 12.71 -30.58
N TYR A 490 4.00 11.69 -29.74
CA TYR A 490 4.95 10.63 -30.09
C TYR A 490 4.49 9.87 -31.35
N ALA A 491 3.22 9.48 -31.43
CA ALA A 491 2.66 8.79 -32.58
C ALA A 491 2.68 9.63 -33.86
N TYR A 492 2.48 10.94 -33.75
CA TYR A 492 2.61 11.85 -34.88
C TYR A 492 4.03 11.87 -35.44
N LEU A 493 5.05 11.89 -34.57
CA LEU A 493 6.46 11.90 -34.98
C LEU A 493 6.97 10.53 -35.47
N HIS A 494 6.45 9.44 -34.92
CA HIS A 494 6.97 8.09 -35.14
C HIS A 494 6.03 7.16 -35.92
N GLY A 495 4.83 7.63 -36.27
CA GLY A 495 3.77 6.82 -36.91
C GLY A 495 3.05 5.84 -35.98
N HIS A 496 3.46 5.73 -34.71
CA HIS A 496 2.88 4.78 -33.74
C HIS A 496 3.06 5.23 -32.28
N ALA A 497 2.18 4.80 -31.38
CA ALA A 497 2.31 5.06 -29.93
C ALA A 497 3.14 4.01 -29.17
N ASN A 498 4.09 3.34 -29.83
CA ASN A 498 4.97 2.34 -29.20
C ASN A 498 6.12 3.01 -28.41
N ILE A 499 5.77 3.75 -27.36
CA ILE A 499 6.71 4.58 -26.60
C ILE A 499 7.67 3.70 -25.77
N PRO A 500 9.00 3.91 -25.86
CA PRO A 500 9.97 3.21 -25.02
C PRO A 500 9.72 3.46 -23.53
N GLY A 501 9.82 2.44 -22.68
CA GLY A 501 9.46 2.54 -21.25
C GLY A 501 10.19 3.61 -20.44
N ARG A 502 11.39 4.02 -20.86
CA ARG A 502 12.19 5.09 -20.22
C ARG A 502 11.98 6.47 -20.86
N TRP A 503 11.19 6.57 -21.91
CA TRP A 503 10.97 7.81 -22.62
C TRP A 503 10.17 8.79 -21.77
N VAL A 504 10.61 10.05 -21.82
CA VAL A 504 10.01 11.19 -21.14
C VAL A 504 9.69 12.21 -22.22
N SER A 505 8.49 12.78 -22.21
CA SER A 505 8.09 13.80 -23.17
C SER A 505 8.92 15.08 -22.98
N PRO A 506 8.96 15.97 -23.99
CA PRO A 506 9.59 17.29 -23.85
C PRO A 506 9.06 18.08 -22.64
N GLY A 507 7.79 17.89 -22.27
CA GLY A 507 7.16 18.48 -21.08
C GLY A 507 7.49 17.78 -19.75
N GLY A 508 8.42 16.82 -19.72
CA GLY A 508 8.86 16.11 -18.52
C GLY A 508 7.95 14.96 -18.07
N LEU A 509 6.96 14.57 -18.87
CA LEU A 509 6.02 13.49 -18.53
C LEU A 509 6.62 12.13 -18.85
N LYS A 510 6.59 11.19 -17.89
CA LYS A 510 7.06 9.81 -18.07
C LYS A 510 6.08 8.96 -18.90
N ALA A 511 5.76 9.38 -20.12
CA ALA A 511 4.77 8.72 -20.97
C ALA A 511 5.16 7.28 -21.34
N GLY A 512 6.47 6.98 -21.42
CA GLY A 512 6.95 5.61 -21.63
C GLY A 512 6.52 4.66 -20.51
N GLN A 513 6.66 5.09 -19.25
CA GLN A 513 6.22 4.31 -18.10
C GLN A 513 4.69 4.19 -18.07
N TRP A 514 3.99 5.27 -18.43
CA TRP A 514 2.53 5.27 -18.48
C TRP A 514 1.95 4.29 -19.51
N ILE A 515 2.53 4.19 -20.72
CA ILE A 515 2.13 3.21 -21.74
C ILE A 515 2.28 1.76 -21.24
N LEU A 516 3.35 1.46 -20.49
CA LEU A 516 3.54 0.14 -19.89
C LEU A 516 2.42 -0.20 -18.88
N GLU A 517 2.00 0.78 -18.08
CA GLU A 517 0.87 0.60 -17.16
C GLU A 517 -0.46 0.45 -17.92
N GLN A 518 -0.67 1.13 -19.06
CA GLN A 518 -1.89 0.95 -19.87
C GLN A 518 -1.99 -0.47 -20.44
N ARG A 519 -0.89 -1.02 -20.97
CA ARG A 519 -0.82 -2.41 -21.44
C ARG A 519 -1.16 -3.42 -20.33
N LYS A 520 -0.68 -3.16 -19.11
CA LYS A 520 -0.97 -3.97 -17.93
C LYS A 520 -2.43 -3.84 -17.49
N ALA A 521 -3.00 -2.64 -17.51
CA ALA A 521 -4.40 -2.38 -17.18
C ALA A 521 -5.36 -3.10 -18.13
N ARG A 522 -5.09 -3.07 -19.45
CA ARG A 522 -5.85 -3.83 -20.46
C ARG A 522 -5.83 -5.32 -20.18
N ARG A 523 -4.64 -5.90 -19.94
CA ARG A 523 -4.49 -7.33 -19.61
C ARG A 523 -5.29 -7.74 -18.36
N GLN A 524 -5.50 -6.81 -17.43
CA GLN A 524 -6.23 -7.04 -16.18
C GLN A 524 -7.72 -6.70 -16.28
N GLY A 525 -8.23 -6.29 -17.45
CA GLY A 525 -9.62 -5.88 -17.65
C GLY A 525 -10.00 -4.60 -16.89
N ARG A 526 -9.02 -3.73 -16.57
CA ARG A 526 -9.24 -2.48 -15.81
C ARG A 526 -9.26 -1.23 -16.68
N LEU A 527 -9.00 -1.37 -17.97
CA LEU A 527 -9.03 -0.26 -18.92
C LEU A 527 -10.44 -0.15 -19.51
N SER A 528 -11.00 1.07 -19.56
CA SER A 528 -12.33 1.26 -20.15
C SER A 528 -12.29 1.11 -21.66
N VAL A 529 -13.43 0.73 -22.26
CA VAL A 529 -13.58 0.55 -23.72
C VAL A 529 -13.18 1.82 -24.48
N GLU A 530 -13.56 2.99 -23.97
CA GLU A 530 -13.22 4.29 -24.56
C GLU A 530 -11.71 4.56 -24.57
N ARG A 531 -11.00 4.20 -23.48
CA ARG A 531 -9.54 4.38 -23.38
C ARG A 531 -8.79 3.39 -24.25
N GLU A 532 -9.30 2.18 -24.41
CA GLU A 532 -8.77 1.21 -25.38
C GLU A 532 -8.90 1.76 -26.81
N ALA A 533 -10.09 2.20 -27.20
CA ALA A 533 -10.33 2.76 -28.54
C ALA A 533 -9.48 4.00 -28.84
N ALA A 534 -9.26 4.87 -27.84
CA ALA A 534 -8.38 6.02 -27.98
C ALA A 534 -6.91 5.61 -28.21
N LEU A 535 -6.40 4.63 -27.45
CA LEU A 535 -5.03 4.14 -27.63
C LEU A 535 -4.87 3.36 -28.95
N ASP A 536 -5.90 2.65 -29.40
CA ASP A 536 -5.94 2.02 -30.73
C ASP A 536 -5.82 3.06 -31.86
N ALA A 537 -6.49 4.21 -31.71
CA ALA A 537 -6.47 5.29 -32.70
C ALA A 537 -5.07 5.92 -32.89
N VAL A 538 -4.18 5.80 -31.91
CA VAL A 538 -2.77 6.23 -32.02
C VAL A 538 -1.82 5.08 -32.36
N HIS A 539 -2.37 3.96 -32.86
CA HIS A 539 -1.63 2.77 -33.24
C HIS A 539 -0.73 2.25 -32.11
N ILE A 540 -1.27 2.15 -30.89
CA ILE A 540 -0.56 1.48 -29.81
C ILE A 540 -0.34 0.01 -30.16
N VAL A 541 0.89 -0.47 -29.93
CA VAL A 541 1.18 -1.91 -29.98
C VAL A 541 0.86 -2.49 -28.60
N TRP A 542 -0.20 -3.28 -28.49
CA TRP A 542 -0.59 -3.89 -27.22
C TRP A 542 0.29 -5.06 -26.80
N ASP A 543 0.64 -5.91 -27.77
CA ASP A 543 1.65 -6.94 -27.58
C ASP A 543 2.91 -6.59 -28.38
N VAL A 544 3.90 -6.05 -27.68
CA VAL A 544 5.20 -5.69 -28.25
C VAL A 544 5.89 -6.91 -28.87
N ASN A 545 5.59 -8.12 -28.40
CA ASN A 545 6.23 -9.33 -28.92
C ASN A 545 5.69 -9.73 -30.30
N ASP A 546 4.45 -9.38 -30.65
CA ASP A 546 3.88 -9.67 -31.98
C ASP A 546 4.48 -8.75 -33.06
N ASP A 547 4.68 -7.48 -32.75
CA ASP A 547 5.29 -6.51 -33.64
C ASP A 547 6.78 -6.81 -33.90
N VAL A 548 7.51 -7.17 -32.84
CA VAL A 548 8.90 -7.67 -32.94
C VAL A 548 8.97 -8.95 -33.77
N TRP A 549 7.98 -9.85 -33.64
CA TRP A 549 7.93 -11.08 -34.44
C TRP A 549 7.69 -10.77 -35.92
N THR A 550 6.75 -9.88 -36.23
CA THR A 550 6.39 -9.50 -37.62
C THR A 550 7.57 -8.83 -38.32
N THR A 551 8.25 -7.91 -37.64
CA THR A 551 9.45 -7.24 -38.15
C THR A 551 10.57 -8.24 -38.42
N ALA A 552 10.84 -9.14 -37.48
CA ALA A 552 11.88 -10.16 -37.62
C ALA A 552 11.58 -11.17 -38.74
N LEU A 553 10.31 -11.57 -38.92
CA LEU A 553 9.88 -12.40 -40.03
C LEU A 553 10.15 -11.72 -41.37
N GLY A 554 9.88 -10.42 -41.49
CA GLY A 554 10.18 -9.64 -42.70
C GLY A 554 11.67 -9.65 -43.08
N HIS A 555 12.57 -9.54 -42.09
CA HIS A 555 14.01 -9.65 -42.35
C HIS A 555 14.42 -11.05 -42.82
N VAL A 556 13.84 -12.10 -42.22
CA VAL A 556 14.11 -13.49 -42.57
C VAL A 556 13.55 -13.85 -43.95
N GLN A 557 12.39 -13.30 -44.34
CA GLN A 557 11.84 -13.43 -45.69
C GLN A 557 12.76 -12.80 -46.74
N LYS A 558 13.33 -11.62 -46.47
CA LYS A 558 14.33 -10.99 -47.35
C LYS A 558 15.59 -11.84 -47.49
N PHE A 559 16.09 -12.39 -46.39
CA PHE A 559 17.25 -13.30 -46.43
C PHE A 559 16.94 -14.54 -47.28
N HIS A 560 15.77 -15.17 -47.08
CA HIS A 560 15.34 -16.32 -47.88
C HIS A 560 15.23 -15.99 -49.37
N ALA A 561 14.70 -14.81 -49.72
CA ALA A 561 14.62 -14.38 -51.12
C ALA A 561 16.00 -14.21 -51.78
N GLN A 562 17.04 -13.89 -51.01
CA GLN A 562 18.41 -13.72 -51.50
C GLN A 562 19.21 -15.02 -51.56
N HIS A 563 19.03 -15.91 -50.58
CA HIS A 563 19.88 -17.10 -50.39
C HIS A 563 19.17 -18.43 -50.65
N GLY A 564 17.84 -18.44 -50.79
CA GLY A 564 17.04 -19.64 -51.06
C GLY A 564 16.94 -20.64 -49.90
N HIS A 565 17.46 -20.29 -48.71
CA HIS A 565 17.43 -21.14 -47.52
C HIS A 565 17.37 -20.33 -46.23
N LEU A 566 16.96 -20.97 -45.13
CA LEU A 566 17.00 -20.39 -43.77
C LEU A 566 18.14 -20.91 -42.89
N ASP A 567 19.20 -21.42 -43.52
CA ASP A 567 20.46 -21.69 -42.83
C ASP A 567 21.27 -20.40 -42.57
N ILE A 568 20.86 -19.66 -41.55
CA ILE A 568 21.47 -18.39 -41.17
C ILE A 568 22.53 -18.62 -40.08
N ARG A 569 23.74 -18.05 -40.27
CA ARG A 569 24.82 -18.08 -39.27
C ARG A 569 24.40 -17.32 -38.01
N GLN A 570 24.87 -17.75 -36.83
CA GLN A 570 24.42 -17.21 -35.55
C GLN A 570 24.71 -15.71 -35.37
N ASP A 571 25.78 -15.23 -36.00
CA ASP A 571 26.27 -13.85 -36.00
C ASP A 571 25.71 -12.97 -37.14
N GLU A 572 24.93 -13.53 -38.05
CA GLU A 572 24.37 -12.84 -39.22
C GLU A 572 23.40 -11.72 -38.85
N ARG A 573 23.46 -10.62 -39.61
CA ARG A 573 22.65 -9.41 -39.38
C ARG A 573 21.97 -8.94 -40.66
N ALA A 574 20.76 -8.39 -40.50
CA ALA A 574 20.11 -7.64 -41.57
C ALA A 574 20.79 -6.29 -41.82
N GLU A 575 20.44 -5.62 -42.92
CA GLU A 575 21.01 -4.34 -43.35
C GLU A 575 20.89 -3.22 -42.30
N ASP A 576 19.86 -3.26 -41.45
CA ASP A 576 19.63 -2.31 -40.35
C ASP A 576 20.33 -2.71 -39.03
N GLY A 577 21.11 -3.79 -39.05
CA GLY A 577 21.86 -4.32 -37.91
C GLY A 577 21.10 -5.34 -37.05
N TYR A 578 19.85 -5.69 -37.39
CA TYR A 578 19.03 -6.67 -36.67
C TYR A 578 19.67 -8.07 -36.72
N ARG A 579 19.79 -8.75 -35.57
CA ARG A 579 20.50 -10.05 -35.46
C ARG A 579 19.61 -11.23 -35.86
N ILE A 580 19.39 -11.40 -37.16
CA ILE A 580 18.54 -12.46 -37.72
C ILE A 580 19.01 -13.88 -37.36
N GLY A 581 20.32 -14.10 -37.22
CA GLY A 581 20.89 -15.38 -36.80
C GLY A 581 20.54 -15.80 -35.37
N GLN A 582 20.58 -14.85 -34.43
CA GLN A 582 20.16 -15.09 -33.05
C GLN A 582 18.65 -15.32 -32.96
N TRP A 583 17.86 -14.55 -33.72
CA TRP A 583 16.41 -14.68 -33.71
C TRP A 583 15.94 -16.04 -34.21
N ILE A 584 16.48 -16.56 -35.32
CA ILE A 584 16.19 -17.91 -35.82
C ILE A 584 16.57 -18.99 -34.80
N GLY A 585 17.70 -18.80 -34.10
CA GLY A 585 18.10 -19.66 -32.99
C GLY A 585 17.07 -19.71 -31.85
N TRP A 586 16.50 -18.55 -31.49
CA TRP A 586 15.42 -18.47 -30.50
C TRP A 586 14.13 -19.12 -30.98
N GLN A 587 13.76 -19.01 -32.26
CA GLN A 587 12.56 -19.68 -32.80
C GLN A 587 12.69 -21.22 -32.71
N ARG A 588 13.87 -21.78 -33.06
CA ARG A 588 14.15 -23.23 -32.88
C ARG A 588 14.04 -23.68 -31.42
N MET A 589 14.43 -22.83 -30.48
CA MET A 589 14.31 -23.13 -29.04
C MET A 589 12.85 -23.05 -28.57
N ALA A 590 12.11 -22.03 -29.01
CA ALA A 590 10.70 -21.86 -28.67
C ALA A 590 9.83 -23.00 -29.23
N TYR A 591 10.12 -23.47 -30.45
CA TYR A 591 9.49 -24.65 -31.05
C TYR A 591 9.70 -25.90 -30.20
N ARG A 592 10.95 -26.20 -29.81
CA ARG A 592 11.28 -27.33 -28.92
C ARG A 592 10.60 -27.28 -27.55
N GLN A 593 10.31 -26.08 -27.05
CA GLN A 593 9.61 -25.89 -25.77
C GLN A 593 8.08 -25.89 -25.90
N GLY A 594 7.53 -26.09 -27.11
CA GLY A 594 6.08 -26.02 -27.35
C GLY A 594 5.49 -24.63 -27.13
N LYS A 595 6.30 -23.57 -27.23
CA LYS A 595 5.91 -22.18 -26.96
C LYS A 595 5.60 -21.37 -28.22
N LEU A 596 5.79 -21.97 -29.39
CA LEU A 596 5.51 -21.33 -30.68
C LEU A 596 4.10 -21.69 -31.14
N SER A 597 3.30 -20.70 -31.56
CA SER A 597 1.94 -20.94 -32.05
C SER A 597 1.95 -21.61 -33.42
N ALA A 598 0.86 -22.30 -33.76
CA ALA A 598 0.70 -23.02 -35.03
C ALA A 598 0.92 -22.10 -36.26
N ASP A 599 0.38 -20.88 -36.21
CA ASP A 599 0.51 -19.91 -37.32
C ASP A 599 1.97 -19.47 -37.54
N ARG A 600 2.73 -19.31 -36.45
CA ARG A 600 4.15 -18.93 -36.52
C ARG A 600 5.03 -20.06 -37.01
N ILE A 601 4.67 -21.31 -36.71
CA ILE A 601 5.32 -22.51 -37.24
C ILE A 601 5.08 -22.58 -38.75
N ALA A 602 3.82 -22.49 -39.18
CA ALA A 602 3.44 -22.54 -40.59
C ALA A 602 4.14 -21.44 -41.43
N ALA A 603 4.25 -20.22 -40.90
CA ALA A 603 4.92 -19.11 -41.58
C ALA A 603 6.43 -19.36 -41.81
N LEU A 604 7.10 -20.05 -40.88
CA LEU A 604 8.51 -20.40 -41.01
C LEU A 604 8.71 -21.68 -41.85
N ASP A 605 7.79 -22.63 -41.79
CA ASP A 605 7.79 -23.83 -42.65
C ASP A 605 7.69 -23.47 -44.14
N GLN A 606 6.86 -22.49 -44.50
CA GLN A 606 6.76 -21.98 -45.87
C GLN A 606 8.08 -21.44 -46.43
N LEU A 607 9.00 -21.03 -45.54
CA LEU A 607 10.32 -20.52 -45.89
C LEU A 607 11.41 -21.62 -45.81
N GLY A 608 11.03 -22.89 -45.66
CA GLY A 608 11.99 -24.01 -45.60
C GLY A 608 12.75 -24.08 -44.28
N MET A 609 12.11 -23.71 -43.17
CA MET A 609 12.74 -23.75 -41.85
C MET A 609 13.12 -25.17 -41.43
N VAL A 610 14.42 -25.42 -41.27
CA VAL A 610 14.92 -26.64 -40.64
C VAL A 610 14.89 -26.47 -39.12
N TRP A 611 13.94 -27.13 -38.46
CA TRP A 611 13.75 -27.08 -37.01
C TRP A 611 14.81 -27.86 -36.23
N ASP A 612 15.21 -29.03 -36.75
CA ASP A 612 16.20 -29.90 -36.13
C ASP A 612 17.34 -30.24 -37.10
N LYS A 613 18.35 -29.36 -37.12
CA LYS A 613 19.60 -29.60 -37.85
C LYS A 613 20.38 -30.82 -37.37
N ALA A 614 20.22 -31.20 -36.09
CA ALA A 614 20.94 -32.34 -35.54
C ALA A 614 20.40 -33.65 -36.12
N LEU A 615 19.09 -33.74 -36.37
CA LEU A 615 18.47 -34.90 -36.98
C LEU A 615 18.93 -35.14 -38.42
N THR A 616 19.02 -34.09 -39.26
CA THR A 616 19.49 -34.22 -40.64
C THR A 616 20.96 -34.66 -40.69
N ALA A 617 21.84 -34.02 -39.90
CA ALA A 617 23.24 -34.43 -39.81
C ALA A 617 23.42 -35.83 -39.19
N TRP A 618 22.48 -36.28 -38.36
CA TRP A 618 22.48 -37.63 -37.81
C TRP A 618 22.14 -38.67 -38.88
N GLN A 619 21.17 -38.39 -39.75
CA GLN A 619 20.78 -39.28 -40.86
C GLN A 619 21.91 -39.46 -41.88
N ASP A 620 22.63 -38.39 -42.21
CA ASP A 620 23.79 -38.47 -43.12
C ASP A 620 24.91 -39.35 -42.54
N ASN A 621 25.23 -39.17 -41.25
CA ASN A 621 26.24 -39.98 -40.56
C ASN A 621 25.79 -41.44 -40.35
N TYR A 622 24.49 -41.68 -40.21
CA TYR A 622 23.93 -43.03 -40.15
C TYR A 622 24.10 -43.77 -41.48
N GLY A 623 23.92 -43.11 -42.62
CA GLY A 623 24.16 -43.69 -43.94
C GLY A 623 25.61 -44.16 -44.12
N GLU A 624 26.58 -43.40 -43.60
CA GLU A 624 28.01 -43.79 -43.59
C GLU A 624 28.29 -44.96 -42.64
N ALA A 625 27.60 -45.03 -41.50
CA ALA A 625 27.69 -46.15 -40.57
C ALA A 625 27.14 -47.45 -41.19
N GLN A 626 26.03 -47.35 -41.92
CA GLN A 626 25.44 -48.47 -42.65
C GLN A 626 26.39 -48.97 -43.74
N ALA A 627 26.98 -48.06 -44.53
CA ALA A 627 27.97 -48.44 -45.54
C ALA A 627 29.20 -49.15 -44.94
N TYR A 628 29.67 -48.71 -43.76
CA TYR A 628 30.74 -49.38 -43.04
C TYR A 628 30.36 -50.79 -42.57
N TYR A 629 29.15 -50.95 -42.03
CA TYR A 629 28.62 -52.23 -41.59
C TYR A 629 28.49 -53.21 -42.76
N ASP A 630 27.95 -52.75 -43.89
CA ASP A 630 27.79 -53.57 -45.09
C ASP A 630 29.14 -54.09 -45.63
N GLU A 631 30.24 -53.33 -45.42
CA GLU A 631 31.59 -53.75 -45.82
C GLU A 631 32.28 -54.70 -44.81
N ARG A 632 32.09 -54.48 -43.50
CA ARG A 632 32.89 -55.13 -42.44
C ARG A 632 32.14 -56.16 -41.58
N GLY A 633 30.81 -56.12 -41.58
CA GLY A 633 29.94 -57.03 -40.83
C GLY A 633 29.81 -56.72 -39.33
N ASP A 634 30.42 -55.63 -38.85
CA ASP A 634 30.30 -55.16 -37.47
C ASP A 634 30.46 -53.63 -37.37
N LEU A 635 30.01 -53.06 -36.25
CA LEU A 635 30.12 -51.62 -35.93
C LEU A 635 31.19 -51.32 -34.86
N LEU A 636 32.27 -52.09 -34.80
CA LEU A 636 33.44 -51.81 -33.97
C LEU A 636 34.40 -50.84 -34.66
N VAL A 637 33.89 -49.68 -35.05
CA VAL A 637 34.64 -48.64 -35.76
C VAL A 637 35.79 -48.12 -34.86
N PRO A 638 37.06 -48.19 -35.30
CA PRO A 638 38.18 -47.60 -34.56
C PRO A 638 38.00 -46.09 -34.37
N GLY A 639 38.36 -45.57 -33.21
CA GLY A 639 38.14 -44.15 -32.87
C GLY A 639 38.82 -43.15 -33.82
N SER A 640 39.85 -43.56 -34.56
CA SER A 640 40.56 -42.74 -35.57
C SER A 640 40.01 -42.87 -36.99
N HIS A 641 38.98 -43.70 -37.23
CA HIS A 641 38.46 -43.94 -38.56
C HIS A 641 37.61 -42.76 -39.07
N THR A 642 37.87 -42.38 -40.33
CA THR A 642 37.17 -41.32 -41.06
C THR A 642 36.67 -41.88 -42.38
N ALA A 643 35.37 -41.70 -42.65
CA ALA A 643 34.72 -42.14 -43.88
C ALA A 643 35.16 -41.31 -45.09
N SER A 644 34.89 -41.80 -46.30
CA SER A 644 35.25 -41.14 -47.56
C SER A 644 34.63 -39.75 -47.75
N SER A 645 33.52 -39.45 -47.08
CA SER A 645 32.87 -38.14 -47.04
C SER A 645 33.55 -37.12 -46.11
N GLY A 646 34.63 -37.51 -45.40
CA GLY A 646 35.32 -36.67 -44.42
C GLY A 646 34.70 -36.73 -43.01
N CYS A 647 33.65 -37.53 -42.80
CA CYS A 647 33.05 -37.74 -41.49
C CYS A 647 33.94 -38.61 -40.58
N SER A 648 34.23 -38.15 -39.36
CA SER A 648 34.92 -38.97 -38.33
C SER A 648 33.95 -39.97 -37.71
N LEU A 649 33.66 -41.04 -38.45
CA LEU A 649 32.69 -42.06 -38.10
C LEU A 649 33.00 -42.74 -36.76
N GLY A 650 34.28 -42.98 -36.44
CA GLY A 650 34.70 -43.54 -35.15
C GLY A 650 34.32 -42.66 -33.96
N THR A 651 34.49 -41.35 -34.09
CA THR A 651 34.09 -40.37 -33.06
C THR A 651 32.58 -40.27 -32.95
N TRP A 652 31.87 -40.34 -34.08
CA TRP A 652 30.42 -40.28 -34.12
C TRP A 652 29.76 -41.50 -33.46
N ILE A 653 30.21 -42.73 -33.76
CA ILE A 653 29.73 -43.96 -33.14
C ILE A 653 29.99 -43.96 -31.63
N ALA A 654 31.17 -43.52 -31.18
CA ALA A 654 31.47 -43.37 -29.75
C ALA A 654 30.53 -42.38 -29.05
N ARG A 655 30.10 -41.34 -29.76
CA ARG A 655 29.12 -40.37 -29.26
C ARG A 655 27.71 -40.93 -29.22
N GLN A 656 27.28 -41.73 -30.21
CA GLN A 656 26.00 -42.43 -30.18
C GLN A 656 25.90 -43.38 -28.97
N ARG A 657 26.98 -44.11 -28.63
CA ARG A 657 27.02 -44.93 -27.40
C ARG A 657 26.81 -44.11 -26.14
N LYS A 658 27.49 -42.96 -26.01
CA LYS A 658 27.31 -42.05 -24.87
C LYS A 658 25.91 -41.44 -24.81
N ASP A 659 25.33 -41.12 -25.96
CA ASP A 659 23.98 -40.55 -26.04
C ASP A 659 22.91 -41.61 -25.75
N TYR A 660 23.14 -42.87 -26.12
CA TYR A 660 22.31 -44.01 -25.69
C TYR A 660 22.35 -44.21 -24.17
N GLU A 661 23.56 -44.25 -23.58
CA GLU A 661 23.70 -44.39 -22.12
C GLU A 661 23.08 -43.23 -21.33
N ALA A 662 23.11 -42.02 -21.91
CA ALA A 662 22.48 -40.84 -21.34
C ALA A 662 20.97 -40.75 -21.62
N GLY A 663 20.38 -41.72 -22.32
CA GLY A 663 18.96 -41.74 -22.69
C GLY A 663 18.55 -40.61 -23.64
N ARG A 664 19.50 -40.11 -24.45
CA ARG A 664 19.31 -38.97 -25.36
C ARG A 664 18.97 -39.37 -26.80
N LEU A 665 19.06 -40.66 -27.15
CA LEU A 665 18.63 -41.17 -28.46
C LEU A 665 17.14 -41.50 -28.46
N SER A 666 16.46 -41.23 -29.58
CA SER A 666 15.06 -41.63 -29.76
C SER A 666 14.94 -43.14 -29.96
N THR A 667 13.75 -43.68 -29.73
CA THR A 667 13.46 -45.11 -29.95
C THR A 667 13.73 -45.52 -31.40
N GLU A 668 13.37 -44.68 -32.38
CA GLU A 668 13.65 -44.95 -33.79
C GLU A 668 15.14 -44.95 -34.11
N GLN A 669 15.91 -44.03 -33.51
CA GLN A 669 17.37 -43.97 -33.71
C GLN A 669 18.09 -45.20 -33.13
N ILE A 670 17.59 -45.73 -32.01
CA ILE A 670 18.11 -46.95 -31.39
C ILE A 670 17.84 -48.16 -32.28
N VAL A 671 16.61 -48.31 -32.76
CA VAL A 671 16.21 -49.41 -33.65
C VAL A 671 17.05 -49.41 -34.93
N LEU A 672 17.21 -48.25 -35.58
CA LEU A 672 18.04 -48.13 -36.78
C LEU A 672 19.49 -48.54 -36.51
N LEU A 673 20.09 -48.09 -35.41
CA LEU A 673 21.47 -48.46 -35.06
C LEU A 673 21.59 -49.94 -34.66
N ASP A 674 20.59 -50.51 -33.99
CA ASP A 674 20.55 -51.95 -33.66
C ASP A 674 20.48 -52.81 -34.93
N GLU A 675 19.70 -52.40 -35.94
CA GLU A 675 19.55 -53.11 -37.22
C GLU A 675 20.88 -53.26 -37.97
N ILE A 676 21.80 -52.29 -37.84
CA ILE A 676 23.14 -52.34 -38.42
C ILE A 676 24.20 -52.83 -37.42
N GLY A 677 23.81 -53.56 -36.38
CA GLY A 677 24.74 -54.29 -35.49
C GLY A 677 25.44 -53.45 -34.41
N MET A 678 24.82 -52.37 -33.93
CA MET A 678 25.41 -51.50 -32.92
C MET A 678 25.62 -52.21 -31.57
N VAL A 679 26.88 -52.23 -31.12
CA VAL A 679 27.23 -52.66 -29.77
C VAL A 679 27.22 -51.45 -28.84
N TRP A 680 26.19 -51.31 -28.02
CA TRP A 680 26.02 -50.16 -27.13
C TRP A 680 27.00 -50.10 -25.96
N ARG A 681 27.42 -51.26 -25.43
CA ARG A 681 28.33 -51.37 -24.29
C ARG A 681 29.40 -52.47 -24.48
N PRO A 682 30.49 -52.19 -25.21
CA PRO A 682 31.66 -53.07 -25.24
C PRO A 682 32.33 -53.11 -23.84
N LEU A 683 32.92 -54.24 -23.44
CA LEU A 683 33.52 -54.44 -22.10
C LEU A 683 34.49 -53.29 -21.71
N ASP A 684 34.21 -52.60 -20.60
CA ASP A 684 35.05 -51.48 -20.14
C ASP A 684 36.50 -51.92 -19.86
N ASP A 685 37.48 -51.21 -20.43
CA ASP A 685 38.92 -51.40 -20.18
C ASP A 685 39.27 -51.42 -18.67
N ALA A 686 38.52 -50.65 -17.88
CA ALA A 686 38.66 -50.59 -16.43
C ALA A 686 38.26 -51.90 -15.71
N TRP A 687 37.30 -52.66 -16.24
CA TRP A 687 36.90 -53.95 -15.65
C TRP A 687 37.96 -55.03 -15.94
N GLN A 688 38.55 -55.00 -17.14
CA GLN A 688 39.61 -55.93 -17.53
C GLN A 688 40.88 -55.75 -16.69
N GLN A 689 41.30 -54.50 -16.45
CA GLN A 689 42.41 -54.19 -15.55
C GLN A 689 42.12 -54.64 -14.10
N ALA A 690 40.90 -54.39 -13.60
CA ALA A 690 40.50 -54.81 -12.25
C ALA A 690 40.48 -56.34 -12.05
N TYR A 691 40.08 -57.09 -13.09
CA TYR A 691 40.08 -58.56 -13.06
C TYR A 691 41.50 -59.15 -12.98
N GLN A 692 42.48 -58.52 -13.64
CA GLN A 692 43.89 -58.93 -13.53
C GLN A 692 44.44 -58.74 -12.11
N HIS A 693 44.09 -57.65 -11.42
CA HIS A 693 44.46 -57.45 -10.02
C HIS A 693 43.87 -58.52 -9.08
N ALA A 694 42.64 -58.98 -9.35
CA ALA A 694 42.02 -60.06 -8.57
C ALA A 694 42.77 -61.39 -8.75
N CYS A 695 43.21 -61.70 -9.98
CA CYS A 695 44.00 -62.90 -10.26
C CYS A 695 45.32 -62.89 -9.49
N ALA A 696 46.07 -61.78 -9.57
CA ALA A 696 47.34 -61.62 -8.88
C ALA A 696 47.22 -61.71 -7.34
N TYR A 697 46.11 -61.23 -6.76
CA TYR A 697 45.87 -61.35 -5.32
C TYR A 697 45.65 -62.81 -4.90
N ARG A 698 44.86 -63.57 -5.68
CA ARG A 698 44.58 -64.99 -5.38
C ARG A 698 45.84 -65.84 -5.44
N GLU A 699 46.69 -65.62 -6.44
CA GLU A 699 47.96 -66.36 -6.55
C GLU A 699 48.86 -66.16 -5.33
N ARG A 700 48.87 -64.95 -4.74
CA ARG A 700 49.69 -64.64 -3.56
C ARG A 700 49.12 -65.15 -2.24
N GLN A 701 47.79 -65.12 -2.07
CA GLN A 701 47.13 -65.38 -0.78
C GLN A 701 46.39 -66.72 -0.72
N GLY A 702 46.28 -67.43 -1.85
CA GLY A 702 45.55 -68.70 -1.96
C GLY A 702 44.02 -68.57 -1.92
N HIS A 703 43.47 -67.40 -1.57
CA HIS A 703 42.03 -67.14 -1.49
C HIS A 703 41.66 -65.72 -1.95
N LEU A 704 40.36 -65.48 -2.17
CA LEU A 704 39.80 -64.18 -2.57
C LEU A 704 38.95 -63.48 -1.50
N ASP A 705 39.24 -63.72 -0.21
CA ASP A 705 38.63 -62.93 0.87
C ASP A 705 39.35 -61.58 1.06
N VAL A 706 39.13 -60.67 0.11
CA VAL A 706 39.79 -59.36 0.08
C VAL A 706 39.06 -58.38 1.02
N PRO A 707 39.74 -57.78 2.02
CA PRO A 707 39.15 -56.73 2.86
C PRO A 707 38.65 -55.57 2.01
N SER A 708 37.48 -55.01 2.32
CA SER A 708 36.86 -53.96 1.49
C SER A 708 37.71 -52.69 1.35
N THR A 709 38.66 -52.46 2.26
CA THR A 709 39.61 -51.34 2.25
C THR A 709 40.94 -51.66 1.57
N TYR A 710 41.14 -52.89 1.10
CA TYR A 710 42.41 -53.32 0.52
C TYR A 710 42.68 -52.61 -0.82
N VAL A 711 43.91 -52.12 -0.94
CA VAL A 711 44.46 -51.43 -2.11
C VAL A 711 45.74 -52.14 -2.54
N THR A 712 45.91 -52.38 -3.83
CA THR A 712 47.12 -52.96 -4.41
C THR A 712 48.29 -51.98 -4.36
N SER A 713 49.51 -52.47 -4.60
CA SER A 713 50.74 -51.67 -4.52
C SER A 713 50.81 -50.49 -5.50
N ASP A 714 50.06 -50.54 -6.58
CA ASP A 714 49.90 -49.50 -7.59
C ASP A 714 48.66 -48.60 -7.35
N GLY A 715 47.99 -48.74 -6.20
CA GLY A 715 46.91 -47.85 -5.76
C GLY A 715 45.51 -48.29 -6.16
N PHE A 716 45.33 -49.47 -6.77
CA PHE A 716 44.00 -49.97 -7.16
C PHE A 716 43.21 -50.57 -5.97
N ARG A 717 41.98 -50.11 -5.77
CA ARG A 717 41.11 -50.51 -4.64
C ARG A 717 40.39 -51.84 -4.88
N LEU A 718 41.15 -52.94 -4.91
CA LEU A 718 40.64 -54.28 -5.21
C LEU A 718 39.53 -54.74 -4.23
N GLY A 719 39.63 -54.36 -2.95
CA GLY A 719 38.60 -54.69 -1.95
C GLY A 719 37.22 -54.14 -2.27
N THR A 720 37.17 -52.86 -2.64
CA THR A 720 35.93 -52.18 -3.06
C THR A 720 35.38 -52.79 -4.34
N TRP A 721 36.27 -53.16 -5.26
CA TRP A 721 35.86 -53.73 -6.54
C TRP A 721 35.17 -55.09 -6.37
N ILE A 722 35.74 -56.04 -5.61
CA ILE A 722 35.11 -57.35 -5.36
C ILE A 722 33.76 -57.20 -4.63
N ALA A 723 33.65 -56.25 -3.68
CA ALA A 723 32.39 -55.97 -3.00
C ALA A 723 31.30 -55.49 -3.99
N ASN A 724 31.66 -54.64 -4.95
CA ASN A 724 30.75 -54.18 -5.99
C ASN A 724 30.32 -55.30 -6.94
N GLN A 725 31.20 -56.26 -7.27
CA GLN A 725 30.83 -57.42 -8.10
C GLN A 725 29.82 -58.33 -7.38
N ARG A 726 30.02 -58.61 -6.09
CA ARG A 726 29.06 -59.38 -5.27
C ARG A 726 27.68 -58.69 -5.23
N ARG A 727 27.67 -57.36 -5.10
CA ARG A 727 26.44 -56.55 -5.13
C ARG A 727 25.78 -56.60 -6.51
N ALA A 728 26.57 -56.62 -7.58
CA ALA A 728 26.07 -56.71 -8.95
C ALA A 728 25.42 -58.05 -9.27
N ARG A 729 26.01 -59.15 -8.79
CA ARG A 729 25.42 -60.48 -8.94
C ARG A 729 24.09 -60.60 -8.21
N ARG A 730 24.00 -60.10 -6.98
CA ARG A 730 22.78 -60.17 -6.16
C ARG A 730 21.58 -59.44 -6.78
N GLU A 731 21.86 -58.36 -7.51
CA GLU A 731 20.84 -57.54 -8.17
C GLU A 731 20.68 -57.92 -9.65
N GLU A 732 21.18 -59.09 -10.07
CA GLU A 732 21.06 -59.65 -11.43
C GLU A 732 21.60 -58.73 -12.55
N ARG A 733 22.37 -57.71 -12.17
CA ARG A 733 22.94 -56.69 -13.07
C ARG A 733 24.38 -56.99 -13.48
N LEU A 734 24.93 -58.12 -13.04
CA LEU A 734 26.24 -58.58 -13.48
C LEU A 734 26.03 -59.49 -14.70
N PRO A 735 26.51 -59.12 -15.90
CA PRO A 735 26.38 -59.96 -17.08
C PRO A 735 26.92 -61.37 -16.84
N GLU A 736 26.26 -62.36 -17.43
CA GLU A 736 26.55 -63.79 -17.22
C GLU A 736 28.02 -64.16 -17.52
N VAL A 737 28.61 -63.54 -18.55
CA VAL A 737 30.04 -63.66 -18.89
C VAL A 737 30.97 -63.23 -17.75
N LYS A 738 30.63 -62.20 -16.98
CA LYS A 738 31.42 -61.69 -15.85
C LYS A 738 31.25 -62.53 -14.58
N ILE A 739 30.06 -63.14 -14.38
CA ILE A 739 29.79 -64.06 -13.27
C ILE A 739 30.69 -65.30 -13.38
N ARG A 740 30.69 -65.96 -14.55
CA ARG A 740 31.46 -67.18 -14.78
C ARG A 740 32.96 -66.98 -14.59
N ALA A 741 33.51 -65.86 -15.06
CA ALA A 741 34.92 -65.52 -14.88
C ALA A 741 35.32 -65.43 -13.40
N LEU A 742 34.48 -64.82 -12.56
CA LEU A 742 34.73 -64.66 -11.11
C LEU A 742 34.51 -65.95 -10.31
N GLU A 743 33.62 -66.83 -10.77
CA GLU A 743 33.42 -68.16 -10.17
C GLU A 743 34.63 -69.07 -10.36
N VAL A 744 35.20 -69.10 -11.57
CA VAL A 744 36.47 -69.81 -11.85
C VAL A 744 37.60 -69.27 -10.97
N LEU A 745 37.56 -67.97 -10.67
CA LEU A 745 38.53 -67.33 -9.78
C LEU A 745 38.28 -67.63 -8.28
N GLY A 746 37.21 -68.34 -7.90
CA GLY A 746 36.99 -68.77 -6.51
C GLY A 746 36.44 -67.69 -5.57
N VAL A 747 35.66 -66.72 -6.10
CA VAL A 747 34.99 -65.70 -5.29
C VAL A 747 33.85 -66.30 -4.46
N VAL A 748 33.85 -66.08 -3.15
CA VAL A 748 32.70 -66.40 -2.27
C VAL A 748 31.59 -65.36 -2.47
N TRP A 749 30.39 -65.79 -2.84
CA TRP A 749 29.29 -64.90 -3.22
C TRP A 749 28.37 -64.47 -2.08
N ASP A 750 28.23 -65.29 -1.04
CA ASP A 750 27.54 -64.90 0.20
C ASP A 750 28.49 -64.89 1.41
N PRO A 751 29.20 -63.77 1.63
CA PRO A 751 30.05 -63.60 2.81
C PRO A 751 29.27 -63.51 4.12
N LEU A 752 27.95 -63.22 4.09
CA LEU A 752 27.15 -63.03 5.31
C LEU A 752 26.73 -64.37 5.91
N GLU A 753 26.39 -65.36 5.09
CA GLU A 753 26.11 -66.72 5.55
C GLU A 753 27.36 -67.34 6.20
N ALA A 754 28.52 -67.23 5.54
CA ALA A 754 29.79 -67.71 6.08
C ALA A 754 30.19 -67.03 7.39
N LYS A 755 29.93 -65.71 7.52
CA LYS A 755 30.14 -64.96 8.77
C LYS A 755 29.16 -65.35 9.88
N TRP A 756 27.92 -65.69 9.53
CA TRP A 756 26.90 -66.10 10.49
C TRP A 756 27.20 -67.48 11.09
N GLU A 757 27.60 -68.45 10.25
CA GLU A 757 28.03 -69.78 10.72
C GLU A 757 29.27 -69.70 11.63
N ARG A 758 30.21 -68.78 11.33
CA ARG A 758 31.34 -68.49 12.23
C ARG A 758 30.89 -67.96 13.60
N GLY A 759 29.92 -67.04 13.63
CA GLY A 759 29.36 -66.52 14.88
C GLY A 759 28.66 -67.61 15.71
N LEU A 760 27.97 -68.54 15.05
CA LEU A 760 27.33 -69.70 15.70
C LEU A 760 28.36 -70.65 16.32
N ALA A 761 29.50 -70.87 15.66
CA ALA A 761 30.59 -71.68 16.21
C ALA A 761 31.21 -71.03 17.46
N GLU A 762 31.47 -69.72 17.43
CA GLU A 762 31.99 -68.96 18.57
C GLU A 762 31.00 -68.97 19.76
N ALA A 763 29.70 -68.87 19.50
CA ALA A 763 28.66 -68.98 20.52
C ALA A 763 28.67 -70.37 21.20
N ARG A 764 28.87 -71.44 20.41
CA ARG A 764 28.97 -72.80 20.94
C ARG A 764 30.17 -72.94 21.88
N MET A 765 31.33 -72.42 21.47
CA MET A 765 32.54 -72.42 22.30
C MET A 765 32.36 -71.63 23.60
N TYR A 766 31.67 -70.48 23.55
CA TYR A 766 31.36 -69.70 24.75
C TYR A 766 30.45 -70.47 25.72
N LYS A 767 29.39 -71.08 25.21
CA LYS A 767 28.49 -71.91 26.03
C LYS A 767 29.24 -73.07 26.69
N ASP A 768 30.07 -73.77 25.93
CA ASP A 768 30.80 -74.92 26.48
C ASP A 768 31.73 -74.50 27.63
N ARG A 769 32.23 -73.26 27.61
CA ARG A 769 33.09 -72.67 28.64
C ARG A 769 32.34 -72.12 29.85
N TYR A 770 31.32 -71.29 29.66
CA TYR A 770 30.64 -70.56 30.75
C TYR A 770 29.31 -71.18 31.17
N LYS A 771 28.92 -72.29 30.51
CA LYS A 771 27.70 -73.08 30.75
C LYS A 771 26.38 -72.33 30.53
N ASP A 772 26.42 -71.07 30.10
CA ASP A 772 25.28 -70.32 29.59
C ASP A 772 25.63 -69.45 28.36
N LEU A 773 24.62 -68.80 27.77
CA LEU A 773 24.74 -67.89 26.61
C LEU A 773 24.33 -66.44 26.94
N ARG A 774 24.50 -66.01 28.19
CA ARG A 774 24.21 -64.63 28.63
C ARG A 774 25.43 -63.75 28.39
N VAL A 775 25.67 -63.46 27.11
CA VAL A 775 26.81 -62.66 26.67
C VAL A 775 26.48 -61.17 26.74
N HIS A 776 27.29 -60.39 27.46
CA HIS A 776 27.19 -58.92 27.49
C HIS A 776 27.45 -58.32 26.11
N ALA A 777 26.69 -57.29 25.69
CA ALA A 777 26.70 -56.77 24.31
C ALA A 777 28.07 -56.30 23.79
N LYS A 778 29.00 -55.95 24.68
CA LYS A 778 30.38 -55.55 24.32
C LYS A 778 31.42 -56.68 24.44
N TYR A 779 31.03 -57.91 24.78
CA TYR A 779 31.96 -59.02 24.95
C TYR A 779 32.64 -59.44 23.65
N VAL A 780 33.94 -59.76 23.74
CA VAL A 780 34.78 -60.28 22.66
C VAL A 780 35.40 -61.60 23.11
N SER A 781 35.30 -62.63 22.26
CA SER A 781 35.86 -63.97 22.53
C SER A 781 37.39 -63.96 22.46
N PRO A 782 38.08 -64.98 23.01
CA PRO A 782 39.54 -65.08 22.94
C PRO A 782 40.11 -65.12 21.52
N SER A 783 39.30 -65.51 20.52
CA SER A 783 39.68 -65.45 19.10
C SER A 783 39.60 -64.02 18.51
N GLY A 784 39.23 -63.03 19.34
CA GLY A 784 38.99 -61.65 18.93
C GLY A 784 37.60 -61.39 18.34
N TYR A 785 36.69 -62.38 18.36
CA TYR A 785 35.37 -62.24 17.75
C TYR A 785 34.40 -61.51 18.68
N LYS A 786 33.70 -60.46 18.20
CA LYS A 786 32.74 -59.65 18.98
C LYS A 786 31.42 -60.39 19.24
N LEU A 787 31.48 -61.50 19.97
CA LEU A 787 30.37 -62.41 20.20
C LEU A 787 29.19 -61.72 20.91
N GLY A 788 29.45 -60.78 21.82
CA GLY A 788 28.41 -60.07 22.55
C GLY A 788 27.46 -59.27 21.66
N GLY A 789 28.01 -58.50 20.72
CA GLY A 789 27.21 -57.73 19.77
C GLY A 789 26.43 -58.65 18.84
N TRP A 790 27.09 -59.72 18.38
CA TRP A 790 26.46 -60.69 17.50
C TRP A 790 25.26 -61.40 18.15
N ILE A 791 25.38 -61.84 19.41
CA ILE A 791 24.28 -62.44 20.20
C ILE A 791 23.12 -61.46 20.38
N ALA A 792 23.41 -60.18 20.64
CA ALA A 792 22.38 -59.14 20.77
C ALA A 792 21.62 -58.89 19.46
N ASP A 793 22.33 -58.87 18.32
CA ASP A 793 21.72 -58.73 17.00
C ASP A 793 20.80 -59.91 16.67
N GLN A 794 21.16 -61.14 17.07
CA GLN A 794 20.28 -62.29 16.87
C GLN A 794 18.99 -62.13 17.70
N ARG A 795 19.08 -61.72 18.98
CA ARG A 795 17.90 -61.48 19.82
C ARG A 795 16.96 -60.46 19.20
N LYS A 796 17.51 -59.33 18.74
CA LYS A 796 16.77 -58.27 18.08
C LYS A 796 16.10 -58.76 16.79
N ALA A 797 16.81 -59.56 15.98
CA ALA A 797 16.25 -60.13 14.77
C ALA A 797 15.09 -61.11 15.05
N ARG A 798 15.16 -61.91 16.13
CA ARG A 798 14.06 -62.80 16.54
C ARG A 798 12.87 -62.02 17.10
N ALA A 799 13.09 -61.01 17.93
CA ALA A 799 11.99 -60.18 18.45
C ALA A 799 11.22 -59.43 17.35
N GLN A 800 11.83 -59.25 16.17
CA GLN A 800 11.23 -58.61 15.01
C GLN A 800 10.75 -59.61 13.95
N ASP A 801 10.72 -60.91 14.24
CA ASP A 801 10.40 -62.00 13.31
C ASP A 801 11.22 -62.00 11.99
N ARG A 802 12.42 -61.42 12.03
CA ARG A 802 13.35 -61.32 10.88
C ARG A 802 14.40 -62.41 10.87
N LEU A 803 14.52 -63.19 11.94
CA LEU A 803 15.45 -64.30 12.02
C LEU A 803 14.80 -65.54 11.36
N PRO A 804 15.41 -66.16 10.34
CA PRO A 804 14.85 -67.35 9.70
C PRO A 804 14.74 -68.53 10.67
N GLN A 805 13.64 -69.30 10.59
CA GLN A 805 13.35 -70.38 11.55
C GLN A 805 14.50 -71.39 11.71
N LYS A 806 15.16 -71.77 10.60
CA LYS A 806 16.34 -72.65 10.61
C LYS A 806 17.51 -72.14 11.47
N ARG A 807 17.70 -70.81 11.54
CA ARG A 807 18.74 -70.18 12.37
C ARG A 807 18.35 -70.11 13.84
N ILE A 808 17.06 -69.91 14.12
CA ILE A 808 16.49 -70.00 15.46
C ILE A 808 16.65 -71.40 16.01
N ASP A 809 16.35 -72.42 15.22
CA ASP A 809 16.48 -73.82 15.63
C ASP A 809 17.94 -74.16 16.00
N LYS A 810 18.90 -73.70 15.20
CA LYS A 810 20.34 -73.84 15.48
C LYS A 810 20.77 -73.13 16.77
N LEU A 811 20.24 -71.95 17.06
CA LEU A 811 20.55 -71.17 18.26
C LEU A 811 19.84 -71.72 19.52
N ASN A 812 18.61 -72.20 19.37
CA ASN A 812 17.86 -72.90 20.41
C ASN A 812 18.53 -74.22 20.80
N ALA A 813 19.09 -74.95 19.82
CA ALA A 813 19.85 -76.18 20.07
C ALA A 813 21.08 -75.93 20.95
N ILE A 814 21.65 -74.72 20.91
CA ILE A 814 22.70 -74.31 21.85
C ILE A 814 22.14 -73.55 23.06
N GLY A 815 20.84 -73.50 23.33
CA GLY A 815 20.29 -72.95 24.58
C GLY A 815 20.27 -71.42 24.65
N MET A 816 20.07 -70.75 23.52
CA MET A 816 19.96 -69.29 23.43
C MET A 816 18.75 -68.74 24.22
N ALA A 817 18.99 -67.85 25.18
CA ALA A 817 17.93 -67.11 25.88
C ALA A 817 17.55 -65.84 25.09
N TRP A 818 16.26 -65.66 24.77
CA TRP A 818 15.80 -64.61 23.85
C TRP A 818 15.33 -63.32 24.51
N ALA A 819 14.90 -63.35 25.78
CA ALA A 819 14.46 -62.17 26.53
C ALA A 819 15.41 -61.90 27.71
N VAL A 820 16.00 -60.70 27.74
CA VAL A 820 16.79 -60.15 28.87
C VAL A 820 16.39 -58.67 29.03
N PRO A 821 15.98 -58.18 30.22
CA PRO A 821 15.60 -56.78 30.44
C PRO A 821 16.74 -55.76 30.19
N ASP A 822 16.35 -54.52 29.84
CA ASP A 822 17.16 -53.43 29.27
C ASP A 822 18.15 -52.73 30.23
N ASP A 823 19.45 -53.05 30.11
CA ASP A 823 20.55 -52.50 30.94
C ASP A 823 21.13 -51.16 30.43
N THR A 824 20.68 -50.63 29.29
CA THR A 824 21.32 -49.46 28.66
C THR A 824 20.95 -48.11 29.27
N TRP A 825 19.72 -47.95 29.78
CA TRP A 825 19.31 -46.71 30.47
C TRP A 825 20.09 -46.48 31.77
N ARG A 826 20.36 -47.56 32.53
CA ARG A 826 21.12 -47.50 33.78
C ARG A 826 22.58 -47.08 33.57
N VAL A 827 23.19 -47.50 32.46
CA VAL A 827 24.56 -47.07 32.08
C VAL A 827 24.60 -45.58 31.74
N ALA A 828 23.65 -45.08 30.95
CA ALA A 828 23.58 -43.65 30.61
C ALA A 828 23.31 -42.77 31.84
N TYR A 829 22.42 -43.21 32.74
CA TYR A 829 22.14 -42.53 33.99
C TYR A 829 23.38 -42.45 34.90
N ARG A 830 24.13 -43.54 35.03
CA ARG A 830 25.39 -43.56 35.81
C ARG A 830 26.42 -42.59 35.24
N ASP A 831 26.60 -42.57 33.92
CA ASP A 831 27.55 -41.65 33.27
C ASP A 831 27.13 -40.17 33.45
N LEU A 832 25.83 -39.90 33.50
CA LEU A 832 25.29 -38.57 33.81
C LEU A 832 25.53 -38.17 35.27
N CYS A 833 25.43 -39.12 36.21
CA CYS A 833 25.80 -38.89 37.61
C CYS A 833 27.29 -38.51 37.73
N ALA A 834 28.17 -39.26 37.06
CA ALA A 834 29.60 -38.98 37.06
C ALA A 834 29.93 -37.59 36.48
N TYR A 835 29.26 -37.20 35.38
CA TYR A 835 29.44 -35.86 34.83
C TYR A 835 29.04 -34.77 35.83
N ARG A 836 27.92 -34.96 36.54
CA ARG A 836 27.46 -34.01 37.57
C ARG A 836 28.46 -33.88 38.71
N GLU A 837 28.97 -35.00 39.21
CA GLU A 837 29.96 -35.01 40.28
C GLU A 837 31.25 -34.27 39.87
N GLU A 838 31.68 -34.44 38.62
CA GLU A 838 32.90 -33.80 38.11
C GLU A 838 32.72 -32.30 37.81
N ASN A 839 31.57 -31.89 37.26
CA ASN A 839 31.35 -30.52 36.76
C ASN A 839 30.47 -29.66 37.67
N GLY A 840 29.90 -30.24 38.73
CA GLY A 840 28.98 -29.58 39.66
C GLY A 840 27.63 -29.16 39.05
N ASN A 841 27.44 -29.36 37.75
CA ASN A 841 26.21 -29.04 37.02
C ASN A 841 26.02 -30.01 35.85
N LEU A 842 24.85 -29.95 35.21
CA LEU A 842 24.48 -30.83 34.10
C LEU A 842 24.35 -30.07 32.76
N ASP A 843 25.03 -28.94 32.64
CA ASP A 843 25.06 -28.11 31.44
C ASP A 843 26.23 -28.50 30.54
N MET A 844 25.99 -29.54 29.73
CA MET A 844 26.98 -30.12 28.83
C MET A 844 27.01 -29.41 27.47
N ALA A 845 28.18 -29.39 26.82
CA ALA A 845 28.31 -29.05 25.41
C ALA A 845 27.48 -30.02 24.52
N GLN A 846 26.96 -29.52 23.39
CA GLN A 846 26.02 -30.28 22.55
C GLN A 846 26.60 -31.59 21.98
N ASP A 847 27.92 -31.65 21.84
CA ASP A 847 28.70 -32.75 21.29
C ASP A 847 29.38 -33.63 22.35
N PHE A 848 29.13 -33.39 23.64
CA PHE A 848 29.76 -34.13 24.74
C PHE A 848 29.46 -35.65 24.69
N MET A 849 30.51 -36.47 24.83
CA MET A 849 30.47 -37.94 24.82
C MET A 849 31.03 -38.52 26.13
N SER A 850 30.30 -39.44 26.76
CA SER A 850 30.75 -40.12 27.98
C SER A 850 31.82 -41.18 27.71
N SER A 851 32.48 -41.64 28.79
CA SER A 851 33.45 -42.76 28.76
C SER A 851 32.84 -44.08 28.27
N SER A 852 31.53 -44.28 28.43
CA SER A 852 30.83 -45.45 27.86
C SER A 852 30.46 -45.29 26.38
N GLY A 853 30.74 -44.11 25.79
CA GLY A 853 30.49 -43.76 24.39
C GLY A 853 29.10 -43.19 24.11
N ILE A 854 28.46 -42.53 25.08
CA ILE A 854 27.08 -42.03 24.98
C ILE A 854 27.09 -40.50 24.88
N ASN A 855 26.34 -39.91 23.93
CA ASN A 855 26.14 -38.46 23.89
C ASN A 855 25.13 -38.04 24.97
N LEU A 856 25.62 -37.55 26.11
CA LEU A 856 24.78 -37.26 27.26
C LEU A 856 23.88 -36.03 27.06
N TYR A 857 24.30 -35.03 26.26
CA TYR A 857 23.47 -33.87 25.95
C TYR A 857 22.19 -34.27 25.21
N LYS A 858 22.32 -35.05 24.13
CA LYS A 858 21.19 -35.56 23.35
C LYS A 858 20.34 -36.52 24.16
N TRP A 859 20.98 -37.38 24.97
CA TRP A 859 20.27 -38.31 25.83
C TRP A 859 19.42 -37.59 26.89
N ALA A 860 20.00 -36.59 27.57
CA ALA A 860 19.31 -35.73 28.54
C ALA A 860 18.15 -34.96 27.89
N GLY A 861 18.35 -34.39 26.70
CA GLY A 861 17.29 -33.74 25.92
C GLY A 861 16.13 -34.69 25.56
N THR A 862 16.46 -35.95 25.28
CA THR A 862 15.45 -37.00 25.06
C THR A 862 14.63 -37.24 26.32
N GLN A 863 15.25 -37.31 27.51
CA GLN A 863 14.51 -37.52 28.76
C GLN A 863 13.52 -36.36 29.02
N ARG A 864 13.91 -35.10 28.78
CA ARG A 864 13.03 -33.93 28.90
C ARG A 864 11.79 -34.06 27.99
N THR A 865 12.01 -34.46 26.75
CA THR A 865 10.93 -34.65 25.75
C THR A 865 9.98 -35.79 26.15
N VAL A 866 10.54 -36.90 26.63
CA VAL A 866 9.77 -38.08 27.06
C VAL A 866 8.95 -37.77 28.31
N ARG A 867 9.48 -36.96 29.25
CA ARG A 867 8.71 -36.48 30.41
C ARG A 867 7.58 -35.55 29.99
N ALA A 868 7.84 -34.58 29.10
CA ALA A 868 6.83 -33.64 28.62
C ALA A 868 5.66 -34.33 27.89
N SER A 869 5.93 -35.46 27.24
CA SER A 869 4.91 -36.31 26.60
C SER A 869 4.25 -37.33 27.53
N GLY A 870 4.59 -37.35 28.82
CA GLY A 870 3.99 -38.22 29.84
C GLY A 870 4.44 -39.69 29.78
N ASN A 871 5.42 -40.02 28.94
CA ASN A 871 5.84 -41.40 28.68
C ASN A 871 7.07 -41.86 29.51
N LEU A 872 7.51 -41.04 30.46
CA LEU A 872 8.63 -41.38 31.34
C LEU A 872 8.11 -42.16 32.56
N SER A 873 8.60 -43.38 32.77
CA SER A 873 8.24 -44.18 33.94
C SER A 873 8.60 -43.47 35.25
N GLU A 874 7.76 -43.62 36.28
CA GLU A 874 7.99 -42.99 37.59
C GLU A 874 9.37 -43.30 38.19
N GLU A 875 9.88 -44.54 38.08
CA GLU A 875 11.20 -44.91 38.60
C GLU A 875 12.33 -44.08 37.97
N ARG A 876 12.31 -43.93 36.63
CA ARG A 876 13.30 -43.15 35.89
C ARG A 876 13.21 -41.65 36.19
N GLN A 877 11.99 -41.15 36.39
CA GLN A 877 11.80 -39.76 36.80
C GLN A 877 12.37 -39.52 38.20
N ARG A 878 12.08 -40.39 39.19
CA ARG A 878 12.65 -40.30 40.54
C ARG A 878 14.17 -40.35 40.55
N LEU A 879 14.78 -41.19 39.71
CA LEU A 879 16.24 -41.25 39.59
C LEU A 879 16.81 -39.94 39.03
N LEU A 880 16.27 -39.40 37.94
CA LEU A 880 16.73 -38.12 37.40
C LEU A 880 16.50 -36.96 38.38
N ASP A 881 15.36 -36.95 39.08
CA ASP A 881 15.09 -35.95 40.12
C ASP A 881 16.11 -36.05 41.27
N SER A 882 16.60 -37.24 41.61
CA SER A 882 17.58 -37.44 42.70
C SER A 882 18.97 -36.84 42.42
N ILE A 883 19.27 -36.53 41.16
CA ILE A 883 20.51 -35.84 40.76
C ILE A 883 20.26 -34.38 40.37
N ASP A 884 19.15 -33.80 40.82
CA ASP A 884 18.71 -32.44 40.47
C ASP A 884 18.77 -32.18 38.97
N PHE A 885 18.23 -33.12 38.19
CA PHE A 885 18.28 -33.04 36.73
C PHE A 885 17.52 -31.80 36.22
N PRO A 886 18.16 -30.93 35.40
CA PRO A 886 17.56 -29.69 34.94
C PRO A 886 16.52 -29.99 33.86
N TRP A 887 15.26 -30.08 34.27
CA TRP A 887 14.13 -30.31 33.37
C TRP A 887 13.82 -29.09 32.50
N ASP A 888 14.07 -27.88 33.02
CA ASP A 888 14.05 -26.61 32.27
C ASP A 888 15.45 -25.97 32.32
N LEU A 889 16.28 -26.36 31.35
CA LEU A 889 17.69 -25.95 31.30
C LEU A 889 17.86 -24.42 31.18
N GLU A 890 16.94 -23.74 30.50
CA GLU A 890 17.00 -22.29 30.32
C GLU A 890 16.65 -21.54 31.61
N ARG A 891 15.68 -22.05 32.39
CA ARG A 891 15.38 -21.52 33.73
C ARG A 891 16.55 -21.71 34.68
N ASP A 892 17.18 -22.88 34.68
CA ASP A 892 18.29 -23.17 35.60
C ASP A 892 19.57 -22.39 35.24
N ARG A 893 19.84 -22.17 33.95
CA ARG A 893 20.87 -21.21 33.48
C ARG A 893 20.59 -19.79 33.96
N TRP A 894 19.33 -19.35 33.86
CA TRP A 894 18.93 -18.02 34.32
C TRP A 894 19.13 -17.84 35.82
N ILE A 895 18.75 -18.84 36.63
CA ILE A 895 18.92 -18.81 38.09
C ILE A 895 20.40 -18.79 38.48
N ARG A 896 21.26 -19.59 37.82
CA ARG A 896 22.71 -19.54 38.05
C ARG A 896 23.27 -18.16 37.74
N ARG A 897 22.93 -17.58 36.59
CA ARG A 897 23.39 -16.24 36.21
C ARG A 897 22.91 -15.16 37.19
N TYR A 898 21.70 -15.31 37.73
CA TYR A 898 21.21 -14.45 38.81
C TYR A 898 22.11 -14.53 40.05
N HIS A 899 22.47 -15.74 40.50
CA HIS A 899 23.31 -15.90 41.70
C HIS A 899 24.72 -15.36 41.48
N GLU A 900 25.31 -15.52 40.29
CA GLU A 900 26.59 -14.92 39.92
C GLU A 900 26.54 -13.38 40.05
N VAL A 901 25.56 -12.76 39.38
CA VAL A 901 25.37 -11.30 39.42
C VAL A 901 25.06 -10.81 40.83
N SER A 902 24.25 -11.56 41.59
CA SER A 902 23.97 -11.25 42.99
C SER A 902 25.22 -11.31 43.84
N ALA A 903 26.08 -12.32 43.68
CA ALA A 903 27.32 -12.45 44.44
C ALA A 903 28.28 -11.28 44.15
N GLU A 904 28.38 -10.87 42.88
CA GLU A 904 29.26 -9.79 42.44
C GLU A 904 28.82 -8.41 42.95
N MET A 905 27.52 -8.22 43.22
CA MET A 905 27.00 -7.02 43.88
C MET A 905 27.38 -6.89 45.37
N GLY A 906 27.90 -7.95 46.01
CA GLY A 906 28.22 -7.94 47.44
C GLY A 906 27.00 -7.66 48.33
N ASP A 907 27.18 -7.03 49.49
CA ASP A 907 26.08 -6.76 50.44
C ASP A 907 25.16 -5.62 49.98
N VAL A 908 25.62 -4.74 49.09
CA VAL A 908 24.84 -3.62 48.57
C VAL A 908 24.09 -4.04 47.30
N LYS A 909 22.90 -4.61 47.50
CA LYS A 909 22.01 -5.08 46.43
C LYS A 909 21.28 -3.93 45.74
N SER A 910 21.97 -3.24 44.85
CA SER A 910 21.41 -2.17 44.00
C SER A 910 22.05 -2.21 42.62
N PRO A 911 21.31 -2.06 41.52
CA PRO A 911 21.91 -2.06 40.18
C PRO A 911 23.01 -1.00 40.03
N ARG A 912 22.93 0.10 40.79
CA ARG A 912 23.93 1.19 40.80
C ARG A 912 25.27 0.81 41.46
N SER A 913 25.35 -0.28 42.21
CA SER A 913 26.63 -0.74 42.78
C SER A 913 27.54 -1.40 41.74
N LEU A 914 27.00 -1.82 40.59
CA LEU A 914 27.78 -2.38 39.50
C LEU A 914 28.26 -1.29 38.51
N PRO A 915 29.49 -1.39 37.96
CA PRO A 915 29.99 -0.46 36.95
C PRO A 915 29.09 -0.42 35.71
N ALA A 916 28.83 0.79 35.21
CA ALA A 916 28.06 1.00 33.98
C ALA A 916 28.73 0.30 32.79
N GLY A 917 27.98 -0.54 32.07
CA GLY A 917 28.48 -1.30 30.92
C GLY A 917 29.15 -2.65 31.24
N SER A 918 29.23 -3.06 32.51
CA SER A 918 29.66 -4.42 32.87
C SER A 918 28.66 -5.48 32.36
N PRO A 919 29.09 -6.71 32.04
CA PRO A 919 28.19 -7.79 31.62
C PRO A 919 27.06 -8.05 32.62
N GLU A 920 27.33 -7.90 33.90
CA GLU A 920 26.40 -8.06 35.03
C GLU A 920 25.35 -6.94 35.02
N ARG A 921 25.80 -5.69 34.80
CA ARG A 921 24.90 -4.53 34.68
C ARG A 921 24.03 -4.61 33.44
N ILE A 922 24.60 -4.98 32.29
CA ILE A 922 23.86 -5.16 31.03
C ILE A 922 22.82 -6.28 31.18
N TRP A 923 23.16 -7.37 31.85
CA TRP A 923 22.22 -8.47 32.11
C TRP A 923 21.03 -7.98 32.94
N LEU A 924 21.26 -7.20 34.01
CA LEU A 924 20.19 -6.64 34.85
C LEU A 924 19.30 -5.63 34.11
N ASP A 925 19.89 -4.73 33.30
CA ASP A 925 19.10 -3.77 32.52
C ASP A 925 18.17 -4.50 31.53
N ASN A 926 18.64 -5.59 30.92
CA ASN A 926 17.80 -6.47 30.09
C ASN A 926 16.70 -7.17 30.89
N GLN A 927 17.00 -7.65 32.10
CA GLN A 927 16.01 -8.27 32.98
C GLN A 927 14.95 -7.26 33.46
N ALA A 928 15.32 -6.01 33.72
CA ALA A 928 14.38 -4.95 34.09
C ALA A 928 13.35 -4.66 32.99
N VAL A 929 13.74 -4.79 31.72
CA VAL A 929 12.82 -4.71 30.56
C VAL A 929 11.87 -5.91 30.53
N ALA A 930 12.37 -7.12 30.78
CA ALA A 930 11.55 -8.34 30.83
C ALA A 930 10.54 -8.30 31.99
N TYR A 931 10.96 -7.77 33.14
CA TYR A 931 10.13 -7.51 34.32
C TYR A 931 8.97 -6.55 33.99
N ARG A 932 9.25 -5.40 33.36
CA ARG A 932 8.20 -4.43 32.94
C ARG A 932 7.20 -5.03 31.94
N LYS A 933 7.66 -5.87 31.01
CA LYS A 933 6.81 -6.50 29.99
C LYS A 933 6.00 -7.68 30.52
N ASN A 934 6.03 -7.94 31.83
CA ASN A 934 5.29 -9.02 32.48
C ASN A 934 5.69 -10.41 31.95
N ARG A 935 6.93 -10.57 31.45
CA ARG A 935 7.42 -11.80 30.78
C ARG A 935 8.12 -12.80 31.70
N LEU A 936 8.30 -12.45 32.96
CA LEU A 936 8.92 -13.29 33.99
C LEU A 936 7.85 -13.92 34.88
N ASP A 937 8.09 -15.13 35.37
CA ASP A 937 7.25 -15.78 36.38
C ASP A 937 7.39 -15.08 37.75
N SER A 938 6.50 -15.42 38.68
CA SER A 938 6.42 -14.76 39.99
C SER A 938 7.70 -14.89 40.81
N GLU A 939 8.40 -16.01 40.69
CA GLU A 939 9.63 -16.28 41.44
C GLU A 939 10.81 -15.46 40.91
N ARG A 940 11.04 -15.47 39.59
CA ARG A 940 12.13 -14.68 38.97
C ARG A 940 11.94 -13.18 39.17
N ARG A 941 10.70 -12.71 39.31
CA ARG A 941 10.41 -11.32 39.68
C ARG A 941 10.81 -10.98 41.10
N ALA A 942 10.42 -11.80 42.06
CA ALA A 942 10.80 -11.60 43.46
C ALA A 942 12.32 -11.60 43.62
N MET A 943 13.02 -12.46 42.86
CA MET A 943 14.48 -12.49 42.81
C MET A 943 15.07 -11.17 42.28
N LEU A 944 14.57 -10.63 41.17
CA LEU A 944 15.07 -9.34 40.64
C LEU A 944 14.75 -8.15 41.55
N GLU A 945 13.58 -8.13 42.18
CA GLU A 945 13.22 -7.14 43.19
C GLU A 945 14.21 -7.14 44.37
N ALA A 946 14.67 -8.31 44.80
CA ALA A 946 15.67 -8.46 45.84
C ALA A 946 17.06 -7.91 45.45
N LEU A 947 17.34 -7.74 44.16
CA LEU A 947 18.54 -7.05 43.66
C LEU A 947 18.33 -5.54 43.45
N GLY A 948 17.20 -4.98 43.90
CA GLY A 948 16.89 -3.56 43.78
C GLY A 948 16.35 -3.15 42.41
N VAL A 949 15.93 -4.11 41.56
CA VAL A 949 15.25 -3.83 40.29
C VAL A 949 13.77 -3.59 40.57
N THR A 950 13.39 -2.33 40.75
CA THR A 950 11.99 -1.91 41.00
C THR A 950 11.33 -1.36 39.74
N ALA A 951 10.00 -1.30 39.72
CA ALA A 951 9.20 -0.83 38.59
C ALA A 951 9.51 0.61 38.13
N ASP A 952 10.23 1.42 38.92
CA ASP A 952 10.32 2.87 38.74
C ASP A 952 11.71 3.43 38.36
N GLN A 953 12.61 2.60 37.83
CA GLN A 953 13.96 3.05 37.43
C GLN A 953 14.00 4.00 36.21
N VAL A 954 12.97 4.04 35.37
CA VAL A 954 12.94 4.94 34.18
C VAL A 954 12.58 6.37 34.55
N TRP A 955 11.81 6.59 35.62
CA TRP A 955 11.53 7.93 36.11
C TRP A 955 12.79 8.55 36.73
N THR A 956 13.55 7.78 37.52
CA THR A 956 14.76 8.26 38.19
C THR A 956 15.88 8.62 37.20
N MET A 957 16.07 7.85 36.13
CA MET A 957 17.04 8.17 35.07
C MET A 957 16.62 9.38 34.22
N TRP A 958 15.32 9.52 33.95
CA TRP A 958 14.80 10.70 33.23
C TRP A 958 14.96 11.97 34.07
N GLN A 959 14.69 11.87 35.38
CA GLN A 959 14.85 12.97 36.33
C GLN A 959 16.32 13.39 36.48
N SER A 960 17.25 12.44 36.58
CA SER A 960 18.69 12.75 36.64
C SER A 960 19.19 13.49 35.40
N ALA A 961 18.83 13.03 34.19
CA ALA A 961 19.20 13.73 32.96
C ALA A 961 18.53 15.11 32.83
N TYR A 962 17.32 15.27 33.37
CA TYR A 962 16.66 16.57 33.46
C TYR A 962 17.36 17.53 34.43
N ASP A 963 17.72 17.06 35.62
CA ASP A 963 18.38 17.87 36.65
C ASP A 963 19.77 18.32 36.18
N GLU A 964 20.51 17.45 35.49
CA GLU A 964 21.80 17.80 34.90
C GLU A 964 21.67 18.76 33.71
N LEU A 965 20.64 18.62 32.86
CA LEU A 965 20.38 19.60 31.80
C LEU A 965 20.04 20.98 32.39
N ALA A 966 19.30 21.00 33.50
CA ALA A 966 18.96 22.22 34.22
C ALA A 966 20.19 22.86 34.88
N ALA A 967 21.08 22.06 35.46
CA ALA A 967 22.35 22.51 36.02
C ALA A 967 23.27 23.09 34.94
N PHE A 968 23.44 22.36 33.82
CA PHE A 968 24.21 22.81 32.67
C PHE A 968 23.70 24.16 32.12
N HIS A 969 22.37 24.31 31.97
CA HIS A 969 21.80 25.57 31.52
C HIS A 969 22.01 26.72 32.52
N LYS A 970 21.99 26.42 33.82
CA LYS A 970 22.21 27.41 34.87
C LYS A 970 23.67 27.89 34.91
N GLU A 971 24.63 27.01 34.60
CA GLU A 971 26.06 27.33 34.58
C GLU A 971 26.49 27.99 33.26
N GLU A 972 26.11 27.42 32.12
CA GLU A 972 26.56 27.84 30.79
C GLU A 972 25.61 28.82 30.09
N GLY A 973 24.42 29.05 30.65
CA GLY A 973 23.41 29.98 30.09
C GLY A 973 22.72 29.48 28.82
N HIS A 974 23.08 28.31 28.28
CA HIS A 974 22.52 27.73 27.06
C HIS A 974 22.33 26.21 27.15
N PHE A 975 21.65 25.60 26.16
CA PHE A 975 21.38 24.16 26.12
C PHE A 975 22.31 23.38 25.16
N GLN A 976 23.39 24.00 24.67
CA GLN A 976 24.38 23.39 23.76
C GLN A 976 25.32 22.42 24.50
N VAL A 977 24.78 21.27 24.86
CA VAL A 977 25.54 20.19 25.51
C VAL A 977 26.47 19.51 24.49
N PRO A 978 27.79 19.37 24.78
CA PRO A 978 28.73 18.66 23.90
C PRO A 978 28.27 17.23 23.59
N GLU A 979 28.52 16.73 22.38
CA GLU A 979 28.06 15.40 21.95
C GLU A 979 28.61 14.26 22.83
N GLU A 980 29.78 14.48 23.44
CA GLU A 980 30.44 13.52 24.33
C GLU A 980 30.04 13.68 25.80
N TYR A 981 29.27 14.71 26.16
CA TYR A 981 28.89 14.98 27.54
C TYR A 981 27.97 13.88 28.06
N ARG A 982 28.43 13.22 29.12
CA ARG A 982 27.71 12.12 29.78
C ARG A 982 27.25 12.55 31.16
N THR A 983 26.02 12.16 31.48
CA THR A 983 25.52 12.29 32.83
C THR A 983 26.28 11.39 33.80
N ILE A 984 26.12 11.63 35.11
CA ILE A 984 26.66 10.75 36.16
C ILE A 984 26.23 9.28 35.93
N ASP A 985 25.01 9.08 35.43
CA ASP A 985 24.47 7.77 35.06
C ASP A 985 24.89 7.27 33.65
N GLY A 986 25.84 7.93 32.99
CA GLY A 986 26.43 7.52 31.69
C GLY A 986 25.61 7.87 30.44
N THR A 987 24.48 8.58 30.60
CA THR A 987 23.60 8.96 29.49
C THR A 987 24.22 10.10 28.68
N LEU A 988 24.26 9.97 27.35
CA LEU A 988 24.67 11.08 26.49
C LEU A 988 23.60 12.17 26.50
N LEU A 989 23.90 13.26 27.19
CA LEU A 989 22.91 14.29 27.51
C LEU A 989 22.42 15.02 26.25
N ALA A 990 23.31 15.22 25.26
CA ALA A 990 22.96 15.78 23.95
C ALA A 990 21.97 14.89 23.16
N ALA A 991 22.20 13.57 23.15
CA ALA A 991 21.31 12.62 22.48
C ALA A 991 19.96 12.50 23.22
N TRP A 992 20.00 12.47 24.54
CA TRP A 992 18.81 12.43 25.38
C TRP A 992 17.91 13.66 25.18
N LYS A 993 18.52 14.86 25.12
CA LYS A 993 17.87 16.15 24.83
C LYS A 993 17.08 16.10 23.51
N ASN A 994 17.73 15.65 22.43
CA ASN A 994 17.11 15.56 21.11
C ASN A 994 15.97 14.53 21.06
N ASN A 995 16.11 13.42 21.77
CA ASN A 995 15.04 12.42 21.89
C ASN A 995 13.77 13.00 22.55
N GLN A 996 13.88 13.93 23.51
CA GLN A 996 12.71 14.58 24.10
C GLN A 996 11.92 15.40 23.06
N ARG A 997 12.61 16.10 22.15
CA ARG A 997 11.99 16.83 21.03
C ARG A 997 11.22 15.88 20.12
N THR A 998 11.84 14.75 19.75
CA THR A 998 11.21 13.72 18.91
C THR A 998 9.97 13.11 19.57
N GLN A 999 10.04 12.77 20.86
CA GLN A 999 8.93 12.19 21.61
C GLN A 999 7.74 13.17 21.73
N ARG A 1000 7.99 14.47 21.89
CA ARG A 1000 6.95 15.51 21.90
C ARG A 1000 6.26 15.62 20.54
N ASN A 1001 7.01 15.66 19.44
CA ASN A 1001 6.46 15.74 18.09
C ASN A 1001 5.61 14.52 17.71
N GLN A 1002 5.93 13.36 18.28
CA GLN A 1002 5.16 12.12 18.10
C GLN A 1002 3.97 11.98 19.07
N GLY A 1003 3.73 12.96 19.95
CA GLY A 1003 2.64 12.92 20.95
C GLY A 1003 2.84 11.89 22.07
N LYS A 1004 4.06 11.37 22.24
CA LYS A 1004 4.39 10.29 23.19
C LYS A 1004 4.96 10.79 24.52
N LEU A 1005 5.26 12.08 24.63
CA LEU A 1005 5.79 12.68 25.87
C LEU A 1005 4.65 13.10 26.80
N SER A 1006 4.71 12.66 28.07
CA SER A 1006 3.68 12.97 29.08
C SER A 1006 3.60 14.47 29.39
N LYS A 1007 2.40 14.96 29.73
CA LYS A 1007 2.14 16.37 30.07
C LYS A 1007 3.02 16.90 31.22
N GLU A 1008 3.35 16.07 32.20
CA GLU A 1008 4.19 16.44 33.35
C GLU A 1008 5.65 16.72 32.95
N LYS A 1009 6.23 15.85 32.10
CA LYS A 1009 7.58 16.02 31.55
C LYS A 1009 7.73 17.26 30.68
N ILE A 1010 6.69 17.60 29.90
CA ILE A 1010 6.66 18.84 29.12
C ILE A 1010 6.71 20.05 30.06
N LYS A 1011 5.89 20.07 31.12
CA LYS A 1011 5.89 21.16 32.12
C LYS A 1011 7.25 21.36 32.80
N LEU A 1012 7.97 20.28 33.09
CA LEU A 1012 9.29 20.36 33.71
C LEU A 1012 10.33 20.99 32.77
N LEU A 1013 10.36 20.58 31.50
CA LEU A 1013 11.27 21.15 30.50
C LEU A 1013 10.91 22.60 30.14
N ASP A 1014 9.62 22.93 30.07
CA ASP A 1014 9.16 24.32 29.87
C ASP A 1014 9.62 25.23 31.01
N ARG A 1015 9.65 24.73 32.26
CA ARG A 1015 10.06 25.51 33.45
C ARG A 1015 11.50 26.00 33.38
N ILE A 1016 12.40 25.24 32.76
CA ILE A 1016 13.81 25.65 32.61
C ILE A 1016 14.05 26.43 31.31
N GLY A 1017 13.02 26.71 30.51
CA GLY A 1017 13.16 27.46 29.25
C GLY A 1017 13.71 26.62 28.09
N PHE A 1018 13.51 25.29 28.13
CA PHE A 1018 14.06 24.38 27.13
C PHE A 1018 13.60 24.70 25.69
N PRO A 1019 14.53 24.93 24.73
CA PRO A 1019 14.18 25.25 23.35
C PRO A 1019 13.72 23.99 22.61
N TRP A 1020 12.41 23.87 22.44
CA TRP A 1020 11.82 22.77 21.67
C TRP A 1020 12.12 22.85 20.18
N ASP A 1021 12.36 24.06 19.65
CA ASP A 1021 12.84 24.28 18.29
C ASP A 1021 14.38 24.17 18.26
N PRO A 1022 14.95 23.16 17.58
CA PRO A 1022 16.41 23.00 17.47
C PRO A 1022 17.11 24.17 16.76
N TYR A 1023 16.40 24.98 15.97
CA TYR A 1023 16.98 26.13 15.26
C TYR A 1023 17.16 27.37 16.14
N ALA A 1024 16.56 27.40 17.34
CA ALA A 1024 16.79 28.47 18.30
C ALA A 1024 18.24 28.47 18.82
N GLU A 1025 18.89 27.29 18.94
CA GLU A 1025 20.28 27.14 19.42
C GLU A 1025 21.34 27.53 18.38
N HIS A 1026 21.02 27.60 17.09
CA HIS A 1026 21.96 27.98 16.02
C HIS A 1026 22.03 29.49 15.76
N TRP A 1027 21.25 30.26 16.51
CA TRP A 1027 21.16 31.70 16.31
C TRP A 1027 22.39 32.40 16.90
N ASP A 1028 22.79 32.07 18.12
CA ASP A 1028 23.93 32.69 18.82
C ASP A 1028 25.26 32.46 18.10
N ASN A 1029 25.56 31.23 17.69
CA ASN A 1029 26.80 30.92 16.95
C ASN A 1029 26.89 31.67 15.60
N ARG A 1030 25.75 31.97 14.97
CA ARG A 1030 25.71 32.72 13.71
C ARG A 1030 25.81 34.23 13.95
N TYR A 1031 25.32 34.71 15.08
CA TYR A 1031 25.55 36.06 15.55
C TYR A 1031 27.04 36.27 15.88
N ASP A 1032 27.69 35.33 16.56
CA ASP A 1032 29.13 35.41 16.83
C ASP A 1032 29.96 35.37 15.54
N GLU A 1033 29.57 34.53 14.56
CA GLU A 1033 30.20 34.52 13.23
C GLU A 1033 30.01 35.86 12.49
N ALA A 1034 28.87 36.54 12.70
CA ALA A 1034 28.62 37.88 12.18
C ALA A 1034 29.52 38.94 12.85
N VAL A 1035 29.67 38.88 14.18
CA VAL A 1035 30.56 39.77 14.96
C VAL A 1035 32.01 39.59 14.49
N VAL A 1036 32.51 38.36 14.42
CA VAL A 1036 33.89 38.07 13.98
C VAL A 1036 34.11 38.49 12.52
N PHE A 1037 33.10 38.34 11.65
CA PHE A 1037 33.18 38.81 10.28
C PHE A 1037 33.26 40.34 10.21
N MET A 1038 32.46 41.04 11.03
CA MET A 1038 32.47 42.50 11.14
C MET A 1038 33.81 43.02 11.67
N GLU A 1039 34.35 42.42 12.72
CA GLU A 1039 35.65 42.79 13.30
C GLU A 1039 36.81 42.58 12.33
N ARG A 1040 36.76 41.53 11.49
CA ARG A 1040 37.82 41.23 10.53
C ARG A 1040 37.77 42.06 9.26
N ASN A 1041 36.57 42.38 8.76
CA ASN A 1041 36.41 43.01 7.45
C ASN A 1041 35.96 44.48 7.53
N GLY A 1042 35.61 44.97 8.72
CA GLY A 1042 35.10 46.33 8.94
C GLY A 1042 33.69 46.58 8.38
N HIS A 1043 33.04 45.56 7.80
CA HIS A 1043 31.70 45.63 7.22
C HIS A 1043 30.97 44.29 7.37
N LEU A 1044 29.63 44.30 7.36
CA LEU A 1044 28.82 43.07 7.53
C LEU A 1044 28.26 42.57 6.19
N ARG A 1045 29.09 42.50 5.15
CA ARG A 1045 28.68 42.11 3.78
C ARG A 1045 29.34 40.80 3.34
N PRO A 1046 28.91 39.64 3.85
CA PRO A 1046 29.47 38.36 3.41
C PRO A 1046 29.09 38.04 1.96
N PRO A 1047 29.88 37.22 1.24
CA PRO A 1047 29.62 36.87 -0.16
C PRO A 1047 28.18 36.38 -0.39
N ARG A 1048 27.54 36.86 -1.47
CA ARG A 1048 26.16 36.46 -1.82
C ARG A 1048 26.06 34.94 -1.94
N GLY A 1049 25.07 34.36 -1.27
CA GLY A 1049 24.84 32.92 -1.22
C GLY A 1049 25.61 32.13 -0.16
N SER A 1050 26.55 32.77 0.55
CA SER A 1050 27.24 32.18 1.71
C SER A 1050 26.28 31.87 2.86
N ARG A 1051 26.71 31.00 3.79
CA ARG A 1051 25.90 30.60 4.95
C ARG A 1051 25.54 31.79 5.83
N LEU A 1052 26.50 32.70 6.07
CA LEU A 1052 26.30 33.93 6.83
C LEU A 1052 25.35 34.89 6.08
N HIS A 1053 25.53 35.09 4.77
CA HIS A 1053 24.62 35.94 3.96
C HIS A 1053 23.16 35.45 4.01
N LYS A 1054 22.94 34.14 3.83
CA LYS A 1054 21.60 33.54 3.90
C LYS A 1054 20.97 33.67 5.29
N TRP A 1055 21.79 33.59 6.34
CA TRP A 1055 21.33 33.77 7.72
C TRP A 1055 20.95 35.23 8.01
N LEU A 1056 21.77 36.21 7.61
CA LEU A 1056 21.49 37.64 7.76
C LEU A 1056 20.19 38.04 7.03
N VAL A 1057 20.02 37.63 5.76
CA VAL A 1057 18.77 37.86 4.99
C VAL A 1057 17.55 37.26 5.68
N ARG A 1058 17.71 36.09 6.31
CA ARG A 1058 16.62 35.42 7.05
C ARG A 1058 16.27 36.16 8.33
N GLN A 1059 17.25 36.68 9.08
CA GLN A 1059 16.96 37.45 10.28
C GLN A 1059 16.28 38.79 9.95
N HIS A 1060 16.61 39.44 8.83
CA HIS A 1060 15.89 40.63 8.36
C HIS A 1060 14.40 40.35 8.11
N ARG A 1061 14.08 39.26 7.39
CA ARG A 1061 12.67 38.83 7.19
C ARG A 1061 11.97 38.45 8.50
N ASN A 1062 12.70 37.86 9.45
CA ASN A 1062 12.14 37.51 10.76
C ASN A 1062 11.84 38.77 11.60
N ARG A 1063 12.58 39.87 11.42
CA ARG A 1063 12.31 41.19 12.03
C ARG A 1063 11.03 41.78 11.47
N GLU A 1064 10.89 41.80 10.14
CA GLU A 1064 9.68 42.29 9.44
C GLU A 1064 8.41 41.52 9.83
N ARG A 1065 8.55 40.21 10.10
CA ARG A 1065 7.44 39.35 10.52
C ARG A 1065 7.14 39.38 12.01
N GLY A 1066 7.93 40.11 12.81
CA GLY A 1066 7.79 40.18 14.27
C GLY A 1066 8.07 38.86 15.00
N ILE A 1067 8.85 37.96 14.38
CA ILE A 1067 9.15 36.61 14.89
C ILE A 1067 10.42 36.62 15.77
N LEU A 1068 11.28 37.63 15.63
CA LEU A 1068 12.47 37.79 16.46
C LEU A 1068 12.11 38.14 17.91
N ASN A 1069 12.66 37.40 18.87
CA ASN A 1069 12.50 37.72 20.29
C ASN A 1069 13.27 39.01 20.64
N ARG A 1070 12.88 39.68 21.74
CA ARG A 1070 13.47 40.96 22.17
C ARG A 1070 14.99 40.89 22.41
N THR A 1071 15.49 39.75 22.90
CA THR A 1071 16.91 39.54 23.20
C THR A 1071 17.75 39.49 21.92
N HIS A 1072 17.30 38.73 20.92
CA HIS A 1072 17.95 38.56 19.62
C HIS A 1072 17.89 39.84 18.79
N LEU A 1073 16.78 40.57 18.86
CA LEU A 1073 16.65 41.89 18.25
C LEU A 1073 17.68 42.86 18.83
N GLY A 1074 17.76 42.92 20.17
CA GLY A 1074 18.72 43.79 20.87
C GLY A 1074 20.19 43.37 20.73
N LEU A 1075 20.48 42.14 20.29
CA LEU A 1075 21.84 41.73 19.90
C LEU A 1075 22.14 42.19 18.48
N LEU A 1076 21.24 41.97 17.52
CA LEU A 1076 21.41 42.45 16.14
C LEU A 1076 21.51 43.98 16.04
N ASP A 1077 20.74 44.72 16.85
CA ASP A 1077 20.80 46.18 16.89
C ASP A 1077 22.17 46.71 17.37
N ARG A 1078 23.00 45.90 18.07
CA ARG A 1078 24.37 46.27 18.46
C ARG A 1078 25.37 46.20 17.30
N LEU A 1079 25.00 45.57 16.19
CA LEU A 1079 25.81 45.54 14.96
C LEU A 1079 25.61 46.80 14.09
N ASP A 1080 24.78 47.76 14.56
CA ASP A 1080 24.55 49.11 14.01
C ASP A 1080 24.16 49.16 12.52
N ALA A 1081 24.26 50.32 11.86
CA ALA A 1081 23.80 50.60 10.48
C ALA A 1081 24.31 49.62 9.38
N GLU A 1082 25.34 48.82 9.65
CA GLU A 1082 25.86 47.79 8.74
C GLU A 1082 24.97 46.54 8.69
N TRP A 1083 24.22 46.25 9.76
CA TRP A 1083 23.22 45.18 9.80
C TRP A 1083 22.06 45.44 8.83
N ASP A 1084 21.59 46.69 8.73
CA ASP A 1084 20.55 47.08 7.77
C ASP A 1084 21.09 47.16 6.32
N ALA A 1085 22.38 47.43 6.12
CA ALA A 1085 23.02 47.49 4.78
C ALA A 1085 23.33 46.11 4.18
N ALA A 1086 23.63 45.11 5.01
CA ALA A 1086 24.02 43.74 4.63
C ALA A 1086 22.96 42.99 3.78
N ALA A 1087 21.67 43.29 4.01
CA ALA A 1087 20.56 42.63 3.34
C ALA A 1087 20.28 43.19 1.93
N ASN A 1088 20.62 44.46 1.67
CA ASN A 1088 20.18 45.19 0.48
C ASN A 1088 21.22 45.24 -0.66
N GLY A 1089 22.46 44.80 -0.43
CA GLY A 1089 23.44 44.55 -1.50
C GLY A 1089 23.69 45.73 -2.47
N GLN A 1090 23.80 46.96 -1.96
CA GLN A 1090 24.17 48.13 -2.75
C GLN A 1090 25.68 48.40 -2.70
N GLY A 1091 26.32 48.37 -3.87
CA GLY A 1091 27.53 49.10 -4.27
C GLY A 1091 28.87 48.74 -3.63
N SER A 1092 29.78 48.16 -4.43
CA SER A 1092 31.22 48.46 -4.31
C SER A 1092 31.51 49.72 -5.13
N PRO A 1093 32.21 50.73 -4.59
CA PRO A 1093 33.25 51.41 -5.32
C PRO A 1093 34.55 50.63 -5.15
N ASN A 1094 35.22 50.36 -6.26
CA ASN A 1094 36.56 49.79 -6.34
C ASN A 1094 37.54 50.60 -5.47
N PRO A 1095 38.50 49.95 -4.82
CA PRO A 1095 39.86 50.49 -4.85
C PRO A 1095 40.91 49.43 -5.21
N GLU A 1096 41.99 49.94 -5.78
CA GLU A 1096 43.17 49.30 -6.40
C GLU A 1096 43.73 48.04 -5.75
#